data_AF-A0AAD3SEA9-F1
#
_entry.id   AF-A0AAD3SEA9-F1
#
_cell.length_a   1.000
_cell.length_b   1.000
_cell.length_c   1.000
_cell.angle_alpha   90.00
_cell.angle_beta   90.00
_cell.angle_gamma   90.00
#
_symmetry.space_group_name_H-M   'P 1'
#
loop_
_entity.id
_entity.type
_entity.pdbx_description
1 polymer ?
#
loop_
_entity_poly.entity_id
_entity_poly.type
_entity_poly.pdbx_seq_one_letter_code
_entity_poly.pdbx_strand_id
1 'polypeptide(L)'
;MNSLVRGRGRKRDFPSFWKILHQTKNRYYSFSSSIIQDPDATGSTDPFRVNLPPRSSRATDLVPADNLNSDIISCNRRITQFVRMDDLESALRVFSDMNVKTTVTWNSLLAGYSKKSGNVRDARQLFDKIPQPDIFSYNTMLACYLRNSDIETARVFFYQMPVKDIASWNTMITGLADHGKMEDARGLFLVMPEKNCVSWNAMISGFVQFGDLESAVALFAKAPVKSEVAWTAIISGYMKLGNVGMAEKCFEEMPMKNLVTFNCMIAGYVENCLSEEGLRLFRKMVACGIRPNPSTLSSVLLGCSNLSSLSLGKQIHQFMYKSPLFLDTTVGTSLLSMYCKCGVLDDALKLFVNMPRKDLVTWNSMISGYAHHGDGGIALSLFDRMKNEKIKPDWITFVAVLSACNHAGLVDLGLHYFNSMRKDYGVETKPEHYTCVVDLLGRAGKLTEAIHLIEKMPFKPHTAIYGALLGACRIHKNLELAEFAATKLLTTDPKTAAGYVQLANVYAAMRRWDHVARVRRSMKVNHIVKTPGYSWIEIKSIVHEFRSGDRVHPELCFIHEKLLELEKKMKLDGYVPDLEFALHDVGEEQKEQLLLWHSEKLAIAFGLIRAPKASPIRVFKNLRVCGDCHSAIKYISAIEGREIIVRDTNRFHHFRDGSCSCGDYCATVGLIQSSFFWGYLLTQLIGGIWANKIGGKLVLGFGVIWWSVATVLTPIAARINLPCLLIMRAVMGIGEGVAMPAMNNIISKWIPVSERSRALALKAYSSPNEDFGLNGEETRLSWELSQSLHEIDSIKSTA
;
A
#
# COMPACT_ATOMS: atom_id res chain seq x y z
N MET A 1 37.33 -21.66 -12.90
CA MET A 1 35.86 -21.47 -12.85
C MET A 1 35.49 -20.22 -13.63
N ASN A 2 35.36 -20.37 -14.94
CA ASN A 2 34.89 -19.36 -15.90
C ASN A 2 33.44 -19.69 -16.27
N SER A 3 32.66 -18.66 -16.64
CA SER A 3 31.26 -18.72 -17.14
C SER A 3 30.20 -18.80 -16.01
N LEU A 4 29.16 -17.96 -15.89
CA LEU A 4 28.44 -17.06 -16.79
C LEU A 4 27.88 -15.85 -16.01
N VAL A 5 28.59 -14.72 -16.05
CA VAL A 5 27.98 -13.38 -15.89
C VAL A 5 28.05 -12.74 -17.27
N ARG A 6 26.95 -12.82 -18.02
CA ARG A 6 26.79 -12.07 -19.28
C ARG A 6 25.64 -11.10 -19.12
N GLY A 7 25.99 -9.90 -18.66
CA GLY A 7 25.21 -8.71 -18.96
C GLY A 7 25.08 -8.56 -20.47
N ARG A 8 23.85 -8.35 -20.95
CA ARG A 8 23.58 -7.84 -22.28
C ARG A 8 22.78 -6.55 -22.15
N GLY A 9 23.51 -5.45 -22.00
CA GLY A 9 23.05 -4.17 -22.52
C GLY A 9 22.99 -4.28 -24.05
N ARG A 10 21.82 -4.55 -24.60
CA ARG A 10 21.53 -4.31 -26.03
C ARG A 10 20.53 -3.17 -26.10
N LYS A 11 21.02 -2.00 -26.55
CA LYS A 11 20.18 -0.97 -27.16
C LYS A 11 19.36 -1.65 -28.25
N ARG A 12 18.05 -1.71 -28.10
CA ARG A 12 17.11 -2.05 -29.16
C ARG A 12 16.16 -0.87 -29.26
N ASP A 13 16.35 -0.05 -30.29
CA ASP A 13 15.35 0.91 -30.70
C ASP A 13 14.16 0.12 -31.25
N PHE A 14 13.10 0.03 -30.46
CA PHE A 14 11.85 -0.59 -30.86
C PHE A 14 10.92 0.46 -31.47
N PRO A 15 10.09 0.11 -32.48
CA PRO A 15 9.08 1.00 -33.02
C PRO A 15 8.14 1.52 -31.91
N SER A 16 7.69 2.77 -32.02
CA SER A 16 6.72 3.37 -31.10
C SER A 16 5.55 2.42 -30.82
N PHE A 17 5.22 2.19 -29.54
CA PHE A 17 4.13 1.34 -29.03
C PHE A 17 2.82 1.41 -29.87
N TRP A 18 2.50 2.59 -30.39
CA TRP A 18 1.34 2.85 -31.24
C TRP A 18 1.39 2.22 -32.65
N LYS A 19 2.58 2.08 -33.28
CA LYS A 19 2.70 1.44 -34.60
C LYS A 19 2.27 -0.04 -34.57
N ILE A 20 2.58 -0.73 -33.47
CA ILE A 20 2.26 -2.14 -33.24
C ILE A 20 0.75 -2.33 -33.05
N LEU A 21 0.11 -1.46 -32.27
CA LEU A 21 -1.36 -1.47 -32.09
C LEU A 21 -2.12 -0.97 -33.32
N HIS A 22 -1.55 -0.09 -34.14
CA HIS A 22 -2.22 0.41 -35.35
C HIS A 22 -2.20 -0.60 -36.50
N GLN A 23 -1.14 -1.39 -36.64
CA GLN A 23 -1.05 -2.47 -37.65
C GLN A 23 -2.08 -3.58 -37.42
N THR A 24 -2.46 -3.84 -36.16
CA THR A 24 -3.52 -4.80 -35.83
C THR A 24 -4.94 -4.25 -36.06
N LYS A 25 -5.11 -2.92 -36.19
CA LYS A 25 -6.37 -2.30 -36.62
C LYS A 25 -6.65 -2.59 -38.11
N ASN A 26 -5.62 -2.61 -38.96
CA ASN A 26 -5.76 -2.81 -40.41
C ASN A 26 -6.00 -4.27 -40.82
N ARG A 27 -5.65 -5.27 -40.00
CA ARG A 27 -5.95 -6.69 -40.28
C ARG A 27 -7.40 -7.09 -40.05
N TYR A 28 -8.21 -6.26 -39.38
CA TYR A 28 -9.64 -6.51 -39.19
C TYR A 28 -10.50 -5.90 -40.30
N TYR A 29 -10.10 -4.76 -40.88
CA TYR A 29 -10.80 -4.18 -42.03
C TYR A 29 -10.61 -4.98 -43.33
N SER A 30 -9.59 -5.83 -43.41
CA SER A 30 -9.41 -6.75 -44.55
C SER A 30 -10.15 -8.08 -44.43
N PHE A 31 -10.80 -8.35 -43.29
CA PHE A 31 -11.61 -9.57 -43.08
C PHE A 31 -13.12 -9.28 -42.95
N SER A 32 -13.52 -8.01 -42.89
CA SER A 32 -14.92 -7.58 -42.93
C SER A 32 -15.37 -7.04 -44.30
N SER A 33 -14.55 -7.20 -45.35
CA SER A 33 -14.80 -6.66 -46.70
C SER A 33 -15.00 -7.72 -47.79
N SER A 34 -15.18 -8.98 -47.42
CA SER A 34 -15.58 -10.04 -48.35
C SER A 34 -16.93 -10.63 -47.91
N ILE A 35 -18.00 -9.86 -48.10
CA ILE A 35 -19.40 -10.28 -48.32
C ILE A 35 -20.16 -8.97 -48.56
N ILE A 36 -20.89 -8.90 -49.67
CA ILE A 36 -21.74 -7.81 -50.22
C ILE A 36 -21.12 -7.09 -51.44
N GLN A 37 -21.29 -7.73 -52.60
CA GLN A 37 -21.78 -7.18 -53.87
C GLN A 37 -23.11 -7.93 -54.12
N ASP A 38 -24.23 -7.42 -54.62
CA ASP A 38 -24.61 -6.19 -55.34
C ASP A 38 -26.19 -6.11 -55.30
N PRO A 39 -26.90 -5.20 -55.99
CA PRO A 39 -28.04 -4.45 -55.46
C PRO A 39 -29.39 -4.70 -56.21
N ASP A 40 -30.36 -3.79 -55.98
CA ASP A 40 -31.68 -3.61 -56.64
C ASP A 40 -32.86 -4.37 -56.00
N ALA A 41 -34.04 -3.79 -55.73
CA ALA A 41 -34.58 -2.46 -55.92
C ALA A 41 -35.87 -2.29 -55.09
N THR A 42 -36.10 -1.04 -54.64
CA THR A 42 -37.40 -0.34 -54.50
C THR A 42 -38.53 -0.88 -53.61
N GLY A 43 -39.05 0.01 -52.74
CA GLY A 43 -40.49 0.05 -52.47
C GLY A 43 -40.88 0.31 -51.02
N SER A 44 -41.10 1.58 -50.71
CA SER A 44 -41.82 2.15 -49.56
C SER A 44 -43.08 1.38 -49.11
N THR A 45 -43.32 1.28 -47.80
CA THR A 45 -44.29 2.08 -47.00
C THR A 45 -44.54 1.42 -45.63
N ASP A 46 -44.36 2.19 -44.56
CA ASP A 46 -45.02 2.04 -43.24
C ASP A 46 -46.55 2.33 -43.45
N PRO A 47 -47.54 1.81 -42.68
CA PRO A 47 -47.55 1.83 -41.21
C PRO A 47 -48.32 0.72 -40.46
N PHE A 48 -48.12 0.72 -39.14
CA PHE A 48 -48.99 0.21 -38.08
C PHE A 48 -50.49 0.06 -38.41
N ARG A 49 -51.02 -1.16 -38.19
CA ARG A 49 -52.27 -1.52 -37.46
C ARG A 49 -52.84 -2.81 -38.06
N VAL A 50 -52.92 -3.88 -37.27
CA VAL A 50 -53.99 -4.88 -37.45
C VAL A 50 -54.56 -5.26 -36.10
N ASN A 51 -55.88 -5.11 -36.06
CA ASN A 51 -56.82 -5.33 -34.97
C ASN A 51 -56.82 -6.79 -34.48
N LEU A 52 -56.98 -6.95 -33.16
CA LEU A 52 -57.50 -8.16 -32.53
C LEU A 52 -58.98 -8.36 -32.95
N PRO A 53 -59.41 -9.57 -33.35
CA PRO A 53 -60.82 -9.92 -33.31
C PRO A 53 -61.20 -10.59 -31.97
N PRO A 54 -62.45 -10.45 -31.52
CA PRO A 54 -62.90 -11.03 -30.25
C PRO A 54 -63.22 -12.53 -30.39
N ARG A 55 -63.04 -13.25 -29.29
CA ARG A 55 -63.36 -14.67 -29.12
C ARG A 55 -64.84 -14.97 -29.40
N SER A 56 -65.11 -16.10 -30.06
CA SER A 56 -66.34 -16.87 -29.85
C SER A 56 -66.07 -18.38 -29.82
N SER A 57 -66.47 -18.98 -28.69
CA SER A 57 -67.03 -20.32 -28.47
C SER A 57 -66.59 -21.54 -29.31
N ARG A 58 -66.00 -22.50 -28.58
CA ARG A 58 -66.14 -23.97 -28.67
C ARG A 58 -66.49 -24.57 -30.04
N ALA A 59 -65.47 -25.16 -30.67
CA ALA A 59 -65.59 -26.39 -31.43
C ALA A 59 -64.31 -27.22 -31.21
N THR A 60 -64.49 -28.51 -30.95
CA THR A 60 -63.46 -29.53 -30.81
C THR A 60 -62.79 -29.77 -32.16
N ASP A 61 -61.59 -29.26 -32.37
CA ASP A 61 -60.78 -29.56 -33.56
C ASP A 61 -59.34 -29.88 -33.16
N LEU A 62 -58.85 -31.00 -33.71
CA LEU A 62 -57.50 -31.52 -33.57
C LEU A 62 -56.47 -30.46 -34.01
N VAL A 63 -55.66 -29.96 -33.06
CA VAL A 63 -54.52 -29.09 -33.37
C VAL A 63 -53.49 -29.90 -34.16
N PRO A 64 -53.02 -29.45 -35.33
CA PRO A 64 -51.95 -30.12 -36.06
C PRO A 64 -50.67 -30.11 -35.21
N ALA A 65 -50.03 -31.27 -35.07
CA ALA A 65 -48.86 -31.47 -34.21
C ALA A 65 -47.69 -30.49 -34.45
N ASP A 66 -47.61 -29.92 -35.66
CA ASP A 66 -46.55 -28.99 -36.07
C ASP A 66 -46.65 -27.60 -35.40
N ASN A 67 -47.85 -27.07 -35.16
CA ASN A 67 -48.01 -25.77 -34.49
C ASN A 67 -47.70 -25.86 -32.99
N LEU A 68 -48.06 -26.97 -32.36
CA LEU A 68 -47.81 -27.20 -30.94
C LEU A 68 -46.30 -27.27 -30.63
N ASN A 69 -45.51 -27.87 -31.53
CA ASN A 69 -44.07 -28.02 -31.36
C ASN A 69 -43.33 -26.68 -31.53
N SER A 70 -43.77 -25.84 -32.48
CA SER A 70 -43.26 -24.48 -32.68
C SER A 70 -43.49 -23.58 -31.46
N ASP A 71 -44.69 -23.65 -30.87
CA ASP A 71 -45.06 -22.88 -29.68
C ASP A 71 -44.25 -23.28 -28.44
N ILE A 72 -43.97 -24.59 -28.25
CA ILE A 72 -43.13 -25.09 -27.15
C ILE A 72 -41.69 -24.58 -27.28
N ILE A 73 -41.11 -24.60 -28.49
CA ILE A 73 -39.75 -24.12 -28.75
C ILE A 73 -39.65 -22.61 -28.47
N SER A 74 -40.66 -21.84 -28.90
CA SER A 74 -40.76 -20.40 -28.67
C SER A 74 -40.83 -20.08 -27.17
N CYS A 75 -41.69 -20.78 -26.41
CA CYS A 75 -41.78 -20.63 -24.97
C CYS A 75 -40.50 -21.02 -24.24
N ASN A 76 -39.84 -22.12 -24.62
CA ASN A 76 -38.54 -22.53 -24.05
C ASN A 76 -37.43 -21.49 -24.28
N ARG A 77 -37.41 -20.86 -25.46
CA ARG A 77 -36.47 -19.77 -25.76
C ARG A 77 -36.73 -18.55 -24.88
N ARG A 78 -38.00 -18.18 -24.68
CA ARG A 78 -38.41 -17.07 -23.78
C ARG A 78 -38.03 -17.36 -22.33
N ILE A 79 -38.32 -18.56 -21.82
CA ILE A 79 -37.93 -18.99 -20.47
C ILE A 79 -36.40 -18.89 -20.31
N THR A 80 -35.62 -19.42 -21.26
CA THR A 80 -34.15 -19.35 -21.22
C THR A 80 -33.64 -17.91 -21.26
N GLN A 81 -34.30 -17.02 -22.00
CA GLN A 81 -33.95 -15.60 -22.05
C GLN A 81 -34.23 -14.91 -20.71
N PHE A 82 -35.40 -15.12 -20.12
CA PHE A 82 -35.73 -14.58 -18.80
C PHE A 82 -34.79 -15.11 -17.71
N VAL A 83 -34.44 -16.41 -17.75
CA VAL A 83 -33.44 -17.02 -16.88
C VAL A 83 -32.04 -16.45 -17.08
N ARG A 84 -31.67 -15.99 -18.29
CA ARG A 84 -30.40 -15.29 -18.53
C ARG A 84 -30.41 -13.86 -17.99
N MET A 85 -31.57 -13.23 -17.93
CA MET A 85 -31.78 -11.89 -17.39
C MET A 85 -32.02 -11.87 -15.87
N ASP A 86 -31.95 -13.04 -15.21
CA ASP A 86 -32.26 -13.23 -13.77
C ASP A 86 -33.72 -12.88 -13.38
N ASP A 87 -34.64 -12.89 -14.35
CA ASP A 87 -36.07 -12.68 -14.14
C ASP A 87 -36.80 -14.03 -14.04
N LEU A 88 -36.70 -14.68 -12.88
CA LEU A 88 -37.34 -15.96 -12.61
C LEU A 88 -38.86 -15.88 -12.56
N GLU A 89 -39.43 -14.73 -12.21
CA GLU A 89 -40.87 -14.54 -12.08
C GLU A 89 -41.55 -14.53 -13.45
N SER A 90 -40.98 -13.82 -14.42
CA SER A 90 -41.46 -13.85 -15.81
C SER A 90 -41.22 -15.22 -16.46
N ALA A 91 -40.12 -15.90 -16.12
CA ALA A 91 -39.89 -17.27 -16.58
C ALA A 91 -40.97 -18.24 -16.06
N LEU A 92 -41.36 -18.12 -14.79
CA LEU A 92 -42.43 -18.90 -14.18
C LEU A 92 -43.80 -18.62 -14.79
N ARG A 93 -44.11 -17.35 -15.11
CA ARG A 93 -45.36 -16.99 -15.79
C ARG A 93 -45.47 -17.65 -17.17
N VAL A 94 -44.40 -17.55 -17.98
CA VAL A 94 -44.39 -18.23 -19.29
C VAL A 94 -44.51 -19.74 -19.12
N PHE A 95 -43.88 -20.30 -18.09
CA PHE A 95 -43.97 -21.72 -17.78
C PHE A 95 -45.39 -22.14 -17.35
N SER A 96 -46.07 -21.39 -16.49
CA SER A 96 -47.42 -21.70 -16.03
C SER A 96 -48.41 -21.74 -17.19
N ASP A 97 -48.28 -20.79 -18.13
CA ASP A 97 -49.18 -20.59 -19.26
C ASP A 97 -49.03 -21.65 -20.36
N MET A 98 -48.00 -22.51 -20.30
CA MET A 98 -47.80 -23.59 -21.28
C MET A 98 -48.78 -24.74 -21.08
N ASN A 99 -49.55 -25.07 -22.12
CA ASN A 99 -50.47 -26.21 -22.14
C ASN A 99 -49.75 -27.57 -22.08
N VAL A 100 -48.57 -27.67 -22.69
CA VAL A 100 -47.73 -28.88 -22.71
C VAL A 100 -46.33 -28.51 -22.25
N LYS A 101 -45.83 -29.21 -21.22
CA LYS A 101 -44.52 -29.00 -20.62
C LYS A 101 -43.65 -30.23 -20.88
N THR A 102 -42.56 -30.06 -21.62
CA THR A 102 -41.61 -31.15 -21.89
C THR A 102 -40.50 -31.14 -20.83
N THR A 103 -39.74 -32.24 -20.71
CA THR A 103 -38.56 -32.31 -19.82
C THR A 103 -37.57 -31.16 -20.08
N VAL A 104 -37.43 -30.72 -21.34
CA VAL A 104 -36.61 -29.56 -21.72
C VAL A 104 -37.14 -28.24 -21.13
N THR A 105 -38.46 -28.07 -21.11
CA THR A 105 -39.11 -26.90 -20.50
C THR A 105 -38.86 -26.86 -18.98
N TRP A 106 -39.00 -28.00 -18.30
CA TRP A 106 -38.68 -28.14 -16.87
C TRP A 106 -37.20 -27.88 -16.60
N ASN A 107 -36.30 -28.43 -17.41
CA ASN A 107 -34.84 -28.23 -17.31
C ASN A 107 -34.43 -26.77 -17.47
N SER A 108 -35.06 -26.05 -18.39
CA SER A 108 -34.80 -24.62 -18.63
C SER A 108 -35.15 -23.79 -17.40
N LEU A 109 -36.26 -24.11 -16.74
CA LEU A 109 -36.69 -23.46 -15.50
C LEU A 109 -35.81 -23.88 -14.30
N LEU A 110 -35.50 -25.18 -14.18
CA LEU A 110 -34.62 -25.73 -13.15
C LEU A 110 -33.22 -25.11 -13.21
N ALA A 111 -32.68 -24.89 -14.41
CA ALA A 111 -31.41 -24.20 -14.62
C ALA A 111 -31.43 -22.75 -14.13
N GLY A 112 -32.60 -22.10 -14.11
CA GLY A 112 -32.78 -20.79 -13.49
C GLY A 112 -32.73 -20.84 -11.98
N TYR A 113 -33.51 -21.74 -11.38
CA TYR A 113 -33.52 -21.94 -9.92
C TYR A 113 -32.17 -22.42 -9.37
N SER A 114 -31.40 -23.21 -10.14
CA SER A 114 -30.08 -23.71 -9.74
C SER A 114 -28.94 -22.69 -9.84
N LYS A 115 -29.16 -21.54 -10.51
CA LYS A 115 -28.16 -20.46 -10.59
C LYS A 115 -28.09 -19.61 -9.32
N LYS A 116 -29.19 -19.49 -8.57
CA LYS A 116 -29.27 -18.64 -7.39
C LYS A 116 -28.87 -19.42 -6.14
N SER A 117 -27.94 -18.87 -5.35
CA SER A 117 -27.62 -19.39 -4.03
C SER A 117 -28.82 -19.22 -3.09
N GLY A 118 -29.19 -20.27 -2.36
CA GLY A 118 -30.28 -20.29 -1.38
C GLY A 118 -31.60 -20.95 -1.81
N ASN A 119 -31.80 -21.27 -3.10
CA ASN A 119 -33.05 -21.86 -3.61
C ASN A 119 -32.99 -23.38 -3.85
N VAL A 120 -32.16 -24.12 -3.09
CA VAL A 120 -32.02 -25.59 -3.25
C VAL A 120 -33.35 -26.30 -3.03
N ARG A 121 -34.16 -25.83 -2.07
CA ARG A 121 -35.47 -26.43 -1.76
C ARG A 121 -36.44 -26.28 -2.91
N ASP A 122 -36.53 -25.09 -3.50
CA ASP A 122 -37.43 -24.83 -4.62
C ASP A 122 -36.97 -25.56 -5.89
N ALA A 123 -35.66 -25.57 -6.15
CA ALA A 123 -35.06 -26.35 -7.23
C ALA A 123 -35.36 -27.85 -7.06
N ARG A 124 -35.29 -28.36 -5.83
CA ARG A 124 -35.61 -29.75 -5.53
C ARG A 124 -37.08 -30.07 -5.75
N GLN A 125 -37.98 -29.23 -5.25
CA GLN A 125 -39.42 -29.38 -5.48
C GLN A 125 -39.77 -29.34 -6.97
N LEU A 126 -39.06 -28.52 -7.74
CA LEU A 126 -39.24 -28.45 -9.19
C LEU A 126 -38.73 -29.73 -9.88
N PHE A 127 -37.58 -30.26 -9.44
CA PHE A 127 -37.02 -31.51 -9.93
C PHE A 127 -37.95 -32.71 -9.66
N ASP A 128 -38.51 -32.81 -8.46
CA ASP A 128 -39.43 -33.90 -8.09
C ASP A 128 -40.75 -33.88 -8.88
N LYS A 129 -41.11 -32.73 -9.49
CA LYS A 129 -42.29 -32.58 -10.37
C LYS A 129 -42.02 -32.94 -11.83
N ILE A 130 -40.77 -33.21 -12.21
CA ILE A 130 -40.43 -33.58 -13.59
C ILE A 130 -40.96 -35.00 -13.87
N PRO A 131 -41.86 -35.20 -14.84
CA PRO A 131 -42.48 -36.51 -15.06
C PRO A 131 -41.48 -37.62 -15.42
N GLN A 132 -40.48 -37.29 -16.24
CA GLN A 132 -39.35 -38.17 -16.57
C GLN A 132 -38.06 -37.33 -16.59
N PRO A 133 -37.31 -37.29 -15.48
CA PRO A 133 -36.04 -36.57 -15.42
C PRO A 133 -34.99 -37.28 -16.28
N ASP A 134 -34.39 -36.52 -17.19
CA ASP A 134 -33.26 -36.95 -18.00
C ASP A 134 -31.93 -36.66 -17.30
N ILE A 135 -30.82 -37.12 -17.88
CA ILE A 135 -29.48 -36.93 -17.30
C ILE A 135 -29.12 -35.45 -17.11
N PHE A 136 -29.65 -34.55 -17.95
CA PHE A 136 -29.46 -33.11 -17.81
C PHE A 136 -30.19 -32.56 -16.57
N SER A 137 -31.40 -33.06 -16.29
CA SER A 137 -32.15 -32.75 -15.06
C SER A 137 -31.31 -33.09 -13.84
N TYR A 138 -30.75 -34.32 -13.80
CA TYR A 138 -29.91 -34.78 -12.69
C TYR A 138 -28.61 -33.96 -12.56
N ASN A 139 -27.91 -33.69 -13.67
CA ASN A 139 -26.68 -32.88 -13.66
C ASN A 139 -26.93 -31.45 -13.17
N THR A 140 -28.05 -30.85 -13.57
CA THR A 140 -28.46 -29.50 -13.13
C THR A 140 -28.75 -29.48 -11.63
N MET A 141 -29.42 -30.51 -11.11
CA MET A 141 -29.69 -30.64 -9.68
C MET A 141 -28.41 -30.92 -8.87
N LEU A 142 -27.53 -31.79 -9.37
CA LEU A 142 -26.24 -32.07 -8.76
C LEU A 142 -25.37 -30.81 -8.64
N ALA A 143 -25.28 -30.02 -9.71
CA ALA A 143 -24.60 -28.73 -9.69
C ALA A 143 -25.25 -27.74 -8.72
N CYS A 144 -26.58 -27.79 -8.54
CA CYS A 144 -27.29 -26.97 -7.57
C CYS A 144 -26.86 -27.27 -6.13
N TYR A 145 -26.83 -28.56 -5.75
CA TYR A 145 -26.37 -28.97 -4.40
C TYR A 145 -24.93 -28.53 -4.14
N LEU A 146 -24.02 -28.76 -5.10
CA LEU A 146 -22.60 -28.40 -4.97
C LEU A 146 -22.40 -26.88 -4.85
N ARG A 147 -23.10 -26.05 -5.64
CA ARG A 147 -23.02 -24.59 -5.54
C ARG A 147 -23.49 -24.03 -4.20
N ASN A 148 -24.38 -24.75 -3.51
CA ASN A 148 -24.87 -24.36 -2.19
C ASN A 148 -24.09 -25.04 -1.05
N SER A 149 -22.92 -25.62 -1.36
CA SER A 149 -22.03 -26.30 -0.42
C SER A 149 -22.68 -27.47 0.34
N ASP A 150 -23.76 -28.05 -0.20
CA ASP A 150 -24.41 -29.25 0.34
C ASP A 150 -23.78 -30.51 -0.27
N ILE A 151 -22.52 -30.75 0.10
CA ILE A 151 -21.66 -31.77 -0.50
C ILE A 151 -22.19 -33.18 -0.19
N GLU A 152 -22.66 -33.42 1.03
CA GLU A 152 -23.14 -34.75 1.44
C GLU A 152 -24.41 -35.13 0.69
N THR A 153 -25.38 -34.22 0.55
CA THR A 153 -26.57 -34.47 -0.26
C THR A 153 -26.21 -34.66 -1.73
N ALA A 154 -25.25 -33.88 -2.25
CA ALA A 154 -24.74 -34.06 -3.62
C ALA A 154 -24.11 -35.45 -3.84
N ARG A 155 -23.33 -35.96 -2.87
CA ARG A 155 -22.74 -37.31 -2.93
C ARG A 155 -23.80 -38.39 -2.98
N VAL A 156 -24.76 -38.35 -2.05
CA VAL A 156 -25.85 -39.32 -1.99
C VAL A 156 -26.66 -39.27 -3.29
N PHE A 157 -27.01 -38.07 -3.75
CA PHE A 157 -27.75 -37.86 -4.98
C PHE A 157 -26.98 -38.40 -6.21
N PHE A 158 -25.68 -38.14 -6.29
CA PHE A 158 -24.81 -38.68 -7.35
C PHE A 158 -24.88 -40.21 -7.39
N TYR A 159 -24.69 -40.90 -6.26
CA TYR A 159 -24.75 -42.36 -6.24
C TYR A 159 -26.12 -42.91 -6.67
N GLN A 160 -27.21 -42.23 -6.29
CA GLN A 160 -28.58 -42.58 -6.65
C GLN A 160 -28.95 -42.30 -8.12
N MET A 161 -28.13 -41.56 -8.89
CA MET A 161 -28.40 -41.30 -10.30
C MET A 161 -28.51 -42.61 -11.10
N PRO A 162 -29.62 -42.83 -11.85
CA PRO A 162 -29.84 -44.07 -12.60
C PRO A 162 -28.78 -44.32 -13.68
N VAL A 163 -28.35 -43.26 -14.36
CA VAL A 163 -27.29 -43.27 -15.38
C VAL A 163 -26.37 -42.09 -15.12
N LYS A 164 -25.06 -42.31 -15.23
CA LYS A 164 -24.02 -41.30 -15.04
C LYS A 164 -23.20 -41.20 -16.31
N ASP A 165 -23.14 -40.01 -16.88
CA ASP A 165 -22.31 -39.67 -18.02
C ASP A 165 -21.05 -38.93 -17.57
N ILE A 166 -20.13 -38.69 -18.50
CA ILE A 166 -18.89 -37.95 -18.24
C ILE A 166 -19.17 -36.58 -17.60
N ALA A 167 -20.27 -35.92 -17.97
CA ALA A 167 -20.66 -34.63 -17.40
C ALA A 167 -21.09 -34.75 -15.92
N SER A 168 -21.80 -35.82 -15.54
CA SER A 168 -22.17 -36.15 -14.16
C SER A 168 -20.92 -36.29 -13.29
N TRP A 169 -19.96 -37.11 -13.75
CA TRP A 169 -18.68 -37.34 -13.06
C TRP A 169 -17.86 -36.05 -12.93
N ASN A 170 -17.72 -35.29 -14.03
CA ASN A 170 -16.99 -34.02 -14.03
C ASN A 170 -17.61 -32.98 -13.10
N THR A 171 -18.93 -32.90 -13.05
CA THR A 171 -19.65 -31.98 -12.15
C THR A 171 -19.35 -32.32 -10.69
N MET A 172 -19.37 -33.61 -10.35
CA MET A 172 -19.05 -34.06 -8.99
C MET A 172 -17.59 -33.81 -8.62
N ILE A 173 -16.64 -34.18 -9.49
CA ILE A 173 -15.20 -33.98 -9.27
C ILE A 173 -14.87 -32.49 -9.14
N THR A 174 -15.38 -31.65 -10.04
CA THR A 174 -15.14 -30.20 -10.00
C THR A 174 -15.72 -29.60 -8.73
N GLY A 175 -16.95 -29.96 -8.36
CA GLY A 175 -17.56 -29.45 -7.12
C GLY A 175 -16.82 -29.89 -5.85
N LEU A 176 -16.35 -31.13 -5.77
CA LEU A 176 -15.52 -31.59 -4.64
C LEU A 176 -14.17 -30.88 -4.61
N ALA A 177 -13.54 -30.69 -5.77
CA ALA A 177 -12.29 -29.97 -5.90
C ALA A 177 -12.43 -28.51 -5.46
N ASP A 178 -13.46 -27.80 -5.92
CA ASP A 178 -13.74 -26.40 -5.55
C ASP A 178 -13.95 -26.20 -4.04
N HIS A 179 -14.46 -27.24 -3.34
CA HIS A 179 -14.68 -27.24 -1.90
C HIS A 179 -13.51 -27.86 -1.09
N GLY A 180 -12.40 -28.21 -1.73
CA GLY A 180 -11.19 -28.70 -1.05
C GLY A 180 -11.24 -30.15 -0.60
N LYS A 181 -12.25 -30.93 -1.02
CA LYS A 181 -12.36 -32.37 -0.76
C LYS A 181 -11.54 -33.16 -1.78
N MET A 182 -10.24 -32.87 -1.85
CA MET A 182 -9.35 -33.39 -2.91
C MET A 182 -9.18 -34.91 -2.86
N GLU A 183 -9.21 -35.54 -1.68
CA GLU A 183 -9.13 -37.00 -1.56
C GLU A 183 -10.38 -37.71 -2.10
N ASP A 184 -11.58 -37.19 -1.77
CA ASP A 184 -12.84 -37.71 -2.32
C ASP A 184 -12.90 -37.49 -3.84
N ALA A 185 -12.48 -36.31 -4.32
CA ALA A 185 -12.40 -36.00 -5.74
C ALA A 185 -11.44 -36.95 -6.47
N ARG A 186 -10.28 -37.25 -5.86
CA ARG A 186 -9.29 -38.20 -6.37
C ARG A 186 -9.86 -39.61 -6.42
N GLY A 187 -10.59 -40.04 -5.38
CA GLY A 187 -11.28 -41.31 -5.34
C GLY A 187 -12.26 -41.48 -6.51
N LEU A 188 -13.13 -40.49 -6.73
CA LEU A 188 -14.07 -40.48 -7.87
C LEU A 188 -13.35 -40.41 -9.22
N PHE A 189 -12.28 -39.61 -9.31
CA PHE A 189 -11.48 -39.50 -10.53
C PHE A 189 -10.88 -40.84 -10.92
N LEU A 190 -10.32 -41.61 -9.98
CA LEU A 190 -9.72 -42.91 -10.27
C LEU A 190 -10.74 -43.91 -10.81
N VAL A 191 -11.92 -44.00 -10.22
CA VAL A 191 -12.99 -44.94 -10.63
C VAL A 191 -13.78 -44.48 -11.85
N MET A 192 -13.64 -43.22 -12.29
CA MET A 192 -14.32 -42.68 -13.46
C MET A 192 -13.97 -43.51 -14.73
N PRO A 193 -14.97 -44.04 -15.46
CA PRO A 193 -14.76 -44.93 -16.59
C PRO A 193 -13.91 -44.31 -17.72
N GLU A 194 -14.25 -43.08 -18.10
CA GLU A 194 -13.53 -42.32 -19.13
C GLU A 194 -13.13 -40.95 -18.58
N LYS A 195 -11.85 -40.61 -18.71
CA LYS A 195 -11.29 -39.34 -18.23
C LYS A 195 -11.00 -38.44 -19.43
N ASN A 196 -11.62 -37.26 -19.47
CA ASN A 196 -11.37 -36.26 -20.51
C ASN A 196 -10.58 -35.06 -19.95
N CYS A 197 -10.27 -34.09 -20.80
CA CYS A 197 -9.52 -32.90 -20.40
C CYS A 197 -10.17 -32.14 -19.23
N VAL A 198 -11.50 -32.13 -19.11
CA VAL A 198 -12.22 -31.47 -18.01
C VAL A 198 -11.93 -32.15 -16.67
N SER A 199 -11.99 -33.49 -16.61
CA SER A 199 -11.68 -34.25 -15.38
C SER A 199 -10.24 -34.01 -14.90
N TRP A 200 -9.27 -34.01 -15.83
CA TRP A 200 -7.86 -33.75 -15.51
C TRP A 200 -7.64 -32.32 -15.05
N ASN A 201 -8.24 -31.34 -15.75
CA ASN A 201 -8.13 -29.92 -15.41
C ASN A 201 -8.71 -29.62 -14.02
N ALA A 202 -9.86 -30.20 -13.69
CA ALA A 202 -10.50 -30.03 -12.38
C ALA A 202 -9.61 -30.53 -11.25
N MET A 203 -9.02 -31.72 -11.39
CA MET A 203 -8.09 -32.26 -10.39
C MET A 203 -6.83 -31.39 -10.25
N ILE A 204 -6.19 -31.04 -11.37
CA ILE A 204 -4.96 -30.23 -11.36
C ILE A 204 -5.21 -28.85 -10.75
N SER A 205 -6.28 -28.18 -11.16
CA SER A 205 -6.64 -26.83 -10.65
C SER A 205 -7.01 -26.88 -9.18
N GLY A 206 -7.75 -27.91 -8.75
CA GLY A 206 -8.08 -28.13 -7.34
C GLY A 206 -6.83 -28.30 -6.48
N PHE A 207 -5.91 -29.20 -6.87
CA PHE A 207 -4.65 -29.38 -6.11
C PHE A 207 -3.82 -28.10 -6.03
N VAL A 208 -3.72 -27.33 -7.12
CA VAL A 208 -3.06 -26.01 -7.12
C VAL A 208 -3.77 -25.01 -6.19
N GLN A 209 -5.10 -24.96 -6.22
CA GLN A 209 -5.89 -24.05 -5.39
C GLN A 209 -5.71 -24.31 -3.89
N PHE A 210 -5.61 -25.58 -3.50
CA PHE A 210 -5.43 -25.99 -2.10
C PHE A 210 -3.95 -26.18 -1.70
N GLY A 211 -3.01 -25.77 -2.56
CA GLY A 211 -1.58 -25.63 -2.22
C GLY A 211 -0.74 -26.90 -2.37
N ASP A 212 -1.29 -28.01 -2.87
CA ASP A 212 -0.55 -29.25 -3.16
C ASP A 212 -0.07 -29.26 -4.61
N LEU A 213 0.99 -28.49 -4.87
CA LEU A 213 1.57 -28.40 -6.21
C LEU A 213 2.22 -29.72 -6.66
N GLU A 214 2.71 -30.54 -5.74
CA GLU A 214 3.40 -31.78 -6.07
C GLU A 214 2.43 -32.79 -6.70
N SER A 215 1.26 -33.00 -6.08
CA SER A 215 0.21 -33.85 -6.66
C SER A 215 -0.32 -33.29 -7.98
N ALA A 216 -0.45 -31.97 -8.10
CA ALA A 216 -0.87 -31.33 -9.34
C ALA A 216 0.12 -31.59 -10.49
N VAL A 217 1.42 -31.44 -10.24
CA VAL A 217 2.48 -31.69 -11.24
C VAL A 217 2.55 -33.17 -11.60
N ALA A 218 2.39 -34.07 -10.64
CA ALA A 218 2.34 -35.51 -10.89
C ALA A 218 1.16 -35.91 -11.79
N LEU A 219 -0.02 -35.33 -11.56
CA LEU A 219 -1.20 -35.54 -12.42
C LEU A 219 -1.02 -34.89 -13.80
N PHE A 220 -0.44 -33.70 -13.86
CA PHE A 220 -0.13 -33.02 -15.11
C PHE A 220 0.83 -33.84 -15.98
N ALA A 221 1.83 -34.47 -15.38
CA ALA A 221 2.76 -35.36 -16.09
C ALA A 221 2.04 -36.57 -16.70
N LYS A 222 1.14 -37.20 -15.93
CA LYS A 222 0.34 -38.37 -16.34
C LYS A 222 -0.78 -38.05 -17.33
N ALA A 223 -1.21 -36.80 -17.43
CA ALA A 223 -2.29 -36.40 -18.34
C ALA A 223 -1.89 -36.66 -19.80
N PRO A 224 -2.71 -37.43 -20.56
CA PRO A 224 -2.39 -37.82 -21.94
C PRO A 224 -2.36 -36.61 -22.89
N VAL A 225 -3.27 -35.66 -22.67
CA VAL A 225 -3.30 -34.37 -23.37
C VAL A 225 -3.29 -33.25 -22.34
N LYS A 226 -2.26 -32.43 -22.39
CA LYS A 226 -2.09 -31.27 -21.50
C LYS A 226 -2.82 -30.08 -22.11
N SER A 227 -4.03 -29.81 -21.62
CA SER A 227 -4.83 -28.68 -22.10
C SER A 227 -4.19 -27.33 -21.74
N GLU A 228 -4.57 -26.25 -22.44
CA GLU A 228 -4.10 -24.89 -22.11
C GLU A 228 -4.46 -24.48 -20.67
N VAL A 229 -5.59 -24.98 -20.15
CA VAL A 229 -6.04 -24.74 -18.78
C VAL A 229 -5.12 -25.45 -17.78
N ALA A 230 -4.72 -26.70 -18.06
CA ALA A 230 -3.80 -27.45 -17.21
C ALA A 230 -2.41 -26.77 -17.14
N TRP A 231 -1.89 -26.32 -18.29
CA TRP A 231 -0.64 -25.54 -18.34
C TRP A 231 -0.73 -24.27 -17.49
N THR A 232 -1.82 -23.51 -17.67
CA THR A 232 -2.04 -22.26 -16.94
C THR A 232 -2.19 -22.49 -15.44
N ALA A 233 -2.85 -23.58 -15.01
CA ALA A 233 -2.98 -23.96 -13.60
C ALA A 233 -1.62 -24.27 -12.96
N ILE A 234 -0.77 -25.06 -13.62
CA ILE A 234 0.59 -25.38 -13.12
C ILE A 234 1.46 -24.12 -13.04
N ILE A 235 1.43 -23.27 -14.08
CA ILE A 235 2.14 -21.98 -14.09
C ILE A 235 1.68 -21.11 -12.91
N SER A 236 0.36 -21.00 -12.68
CA SER A 236 -0.19 -20.26 -11.55
C SER A 236 0.28 -20.82 -10.21
N GLY A 237 0.32 -22.16 -10.06
CA GLY A 237 0.82 -22.83 -8.86
C GLY A 237 2.29 -22.52 -8.57
N TYR A 238 3.17 -22.61 -9.59
CA TYR A 238 4.58 -22.24 -9.44
C TYR A 238 4.75 -20.75 -9.10
N MET A 239 3.99 -19.85 -9.72
CA MET A 239 4.01 -18.42 -9.41
C MET A 239 3.56 -18.13 -7.96
N LYS A 240 2.50 -18.79 -7.47
CA LYS A 240 2.02 -18.62 -6.09
C LYS A 240 3.03 -19.08 -5.03
N LEU A 241 3.82 -20.11 -5.33
CA LEU A 241 4.91 -20.57 -4.46
C LEU A 241 6.22 -19.78 -4.64
N GLY A 242 6.25 -18.78 -5.52
CA GLY A 242 7.44 -17.99 -5.84
C GLY A 242 8.51 -18.73 -6.62
N ASN A 243 8.21 -19.92 -7.17
CA ASN A 243 9.10 -20.65 -8.05
C ASN A 243 8.99 -20.16 -9.50
N VAL A 244 9.39 -18.91 -9.72
CA VAL A 244 9.24 -18.21 -11.00
C VAL A 244 9.99 -18.92 -12.14
N GLY A 245 11.17 -19.48 -11.87
CA GLY A 245 11.96 -20.17 -12.91
C GLY A 245 11.28 -21.41 -13.49
N MET A 246 10.58 -22.18 -12.66
CA MET A 246 9.79 -23.32 -13.15
C MET A 246 8.54 -22.86 -13.92
N ALA A 247 7.89 -21.77 -13.47
CA ALA A 247 6.78 -21.17 -14.20
C ALA A 247 7.19 -20.67 -15.59
N GLU A 248 8.36 -20.03 -15.70
CA GLU A 248 8.95 -19.59 -16.99
C GLU A 248 9.21 -20.76 -17.92
N LYS A 249 9.81 -21.84 -17.41
CA LYS A 249 10.07 -23.05 -18.19
C LYS A 249 8.76 -23.65 -18.73
N CYS A 250 7.75 -23.81 -17.88
CA CYS A 250 6.44 -24.30 -18.31
C CYS A 250 5.78 -23.37 -19.34
N PHE A 251 5.91 -22.05 -19.15
CA PHE A 251 5.40 -21.08 -20.12
C PHE A 251 6.09 -21.22 -21.47
N GLU A 252 7.41 -21.39 -21.51
CA GLU A 252 8.16 -21.59 -22.74
C GLU A 252 7.75 -22.88 -23.47
N GLU A 253 7.67 -23.99 -22.74
CA GLU A 253 7.29 -25.32 -23.25
C GLU A 253 5.83 -25.40 -23.72
N MET A 254 4.95 -24.52 -23.24
CA MET A 254 3.54 -24.50 -23.61
C MET A 254 3.36 -24.28 -25.13
N PRO A 255 2.69 -25.20 -25.86
CA PRO A 255 2.60 -25.16 -27.33
C PRO A 255 1.89 -23.91 -27.87
N MET A 256 0.79 -23.51 -27.24
CA MET A 256 0.03 -22.31 -27.59
C MET A 256 -0.15 -21.43 -26.37
N LYS A 257 0.22 -20.15 -26.48
CA LYS A 257 0.11 -19.16 -25.41
C LYS A 257 -1.07 -18.24 -25.73
N ASN A 258 -2.07 -18.23 -24.87
CA ASN A 258 -3.27 -17.40 -25.03
C ASN A 258 -3.27 -16.22 -24.06
N LEU A 259 -4.28 -15.34 -24.16
CA LEU A 259 -4.45 -14.18 -23.28
C LEU A 259 -4.43 -14.55 -21.79
N VAL A 260 -5.02 -15.68 -21.41
CA VAL A 260 -5.11 -16.12 -20.01
C VAL A 260 -3.73 -16.48 -19.46
N THR A 261 -2.93 -17.22 -20.22
CA THR A 261 -1.57 -17.60 -19.80
C THR A 261 -0.65 -16.38 -19.71
N PHE A 262 -0.75 -15.43 -20.65
CA PHE A 262 -0.01 -14.16 -20.56
C PHE A 262 -0.41 -13.37 -19.31
N ASN A 263 -1.71 -13.27 -19.02
CA ASN A 263 -2.19 -12.59 -17.82
C ASN A 263 -1.68 -13.26 -16.54
N CYS A 264 -1.72 -14.60 -16.48
CA CYS A 264 -1.20 -15.37 -15.35
C CYS A 264 0.29 -15.09 -15.11
N MET A 265 1.09 -15.08 -16.17
CA MET A 265 2.52 -14.78 -16.06
C MET A 265 2.78 -13.33 -15.65
N ILE A 266 2.10 -12.36 -16.27
CA ILE A 266 2.27 -10.93 -15.95
C ILE A 266 1.87 -10.65 -14.49
N ALA A 267 0.72 -11.16 -14.05
CA ALA A 267 0.27 -11.04 -12.66
C ALA A 267 1.26 -11.72 -11.70
N GLY A 268 1.67 -12.96 -12.00
CA GLY A 268 2.64 -13.71 -11.20
C GLY A 268 3.99 -13.01 -11.06
N TYR A 269 4.50 -12.38 -12.12
CA TYR A 269 5.72 -11.56 -12.04
C TYR A 269 5.54 -10.35 -11.12
N VAL A 270 4.41 -9.64 -11.23
CA VAL A 270 4.15 -8.45 -10.41
C VAL A 270 3.98 -8.82 -8.94
N GLU A 271 3.29 -9.93 -8.64
CA GLU A 271 3.10 -10.48 -7.28
C GLU A 271 4.42 -10.95 -6.65
N ASN A 272 5.33 -11.50 -7.45
CA ASN A 272 6.66 -11.93 -7.00
C ASN A 272 7.73 -10.81 -7.04
N CYS A 273 7.31 -9.54 -7.03
CA CYS A 273 8.20 -8.37 -7.04
C CYS A 273 9.12 -8.26 -8.27
N LEU A 274 8.83 -8.99 -9.36
CA LEU A 274 9.55 -8.96 -10.63
C LEU A 274 8.80 -8.12 -11.68
N SER A 275 8.40 -6.91 -11.28
CA SER A 275 7.54 -6.05 -12.11
C SER A 275 8.15 -5.73 -13.47
N GLU A 276 9.47 -5.64 -13.60
CA GLU A 276 10.15 -5.35 -14.88
C GLU A 276 9.91 -6.47 -15.90
N GLU A 277 10.01 -7.72 -15.46
CA GLU A 277 9.78 -8.90 -16.28
C GLU A 277 8.31 -8.99 -16.72
N GLY A 278 7.37 -8.66 -15.83
CA GLY A 278 5.95 -8.54 -16.15
C GLY A 278 5.68 -7.50 -17.24
N LEU A 279 6.27 -6.31 -17.13
CA LEU A 279 6.12 -5.25 -18.15
C LEU A 279 6.80 -5.62 -19.47
N ARG A 280 7.93 -6.33 -19.43
CA ARG A 280 8.62 -6.85 -20.61
C ARG A 280 7.76 -7.88 -21.34
N LEU A 281 7.14 -8.80 -20.59
CA LEU A 281 6.23 -9.79 -21.16
C LEU A 281 4.97 -9.15 -21.74
N PHE A 282 4.42 -8.12 -21.10
CA PHE A 282 3.31 -7.33 -21.65
C PHE A 282 3.65 -6.72 -23.02
N ARG A 283 4.83 -6.12 -23.17
CA ARG A 283 5.27 -5.59 -24.48
C ARG A 283 5.34 -6.70 -25.54
N LYS A 284 5.82 -7.89 -25.17
CA LYS A 284 5.86 -9.07 -26.06
C LYS A 284 4.44 -9.54 -26.43
N MET A 285 3.52 -9.61 -25.47
CA MET A 285 2.11 -9.94 -25.69
C MET A 285 1.46 -9.01 -26.74
N VAL A 286 1.66 -7.70 -26.58
CA VAL A 286 1.14 -6.70 -27.53
C VAL A 286 1.84 -6.81 -28.90
N ALA A 287 3.14 -7.08 -28.93
CA ALA A 287 3.89 -7.32 -30.17
C ALA A 287 3.44 -8.57 -30.93
N CYS A 288 2.95 -9.59 -30.22
CA CYS A 288 2.32 -10.77 -30.80
C CYS A 288 0.87 -10.51 -31.28
N GLY A 289 0.35 -9.28 -31.15
CA GLY A 289 -0.99 -8.90 -31.57
C GLY A 289 -2.11 -9.33 -30.62
N ILE A 290 -1.78 -9.82 -29.42
CA ILE A 290 -2.76 -10.21 -28.41
C ILE A 290 -3.27 -8.95 -27.71
N ARG A 291 -4.59 -8.70 -27.78
CA ARG A 291 -5.19 -7.51 -27.19
C ARG A 291 -5.31 -7.66 -25.66
N PRO A 292 -4.83 -6.67 -24.88
CA PRO A 292 -5.02 -6.63 -23.44
C PRO A 292 -6.50 -6.54 -23.04
N ASN A 293 -6.87 -7.18 -21.94
CA ASN A 293 -8.19 -7.06 -21.31
C ASN A 293 -8.09 -6.29 -19.96
N PRO A 294 -9.20 -6.03 -19.25
CA PRO A 294 -9.17 -5.33 -17.96
C PRO A 294 -8.16 -5.92 -16.97
N SER A 295 -8.15 -7.25 -16.81
CA SER A 295 -7.21 -7.94 -15.91
C SER A 295 -5.75 -7.73 -16.31
N THR A 296 -5.43 -7.80 -17.61
CA THR A 296 -4.09 -7.48 -18.11
C THR A 296 -3.67 -6.08 -17.68
N LEU A 297 -4.54 -5.09 -17.93
CA LEU A 297 -4.21 -3.69 -17.69
C LEU A 297 -4.06 -3.40 -16.19
N SER A 298 -4.90 -3.98 -15.33
CA SER A 298 -4.75 -3.84 -13.88
C SER A 298 -3.41 -4.38 -13.38
N SER A 299 -2.97 -5.57 -13.81
CA SER A 299 -1.66 -6.13 -13.44
C SER A 299 -0.50 -5.29 -13.97
N VAL A 300 -0.59 -4.81 -15.22
CA VAL A 300 0.45 -3.99 -15.85
C VAL A 300 0.54 -2.61 -15.18
N LEU A 301 -0.59 -1.97 -14.85
CA LEU A 301 -0.64 -0.70 -14.14
C LEU A 301 -0.10 -0.83 -12.72
N LEU A 302 -0.35 -1.95 -12.05
CA LEU A 302 0.30 -2.28 -10.77
C LEU A 302 1.82 -2.39 -10.93
N GLY A 303 2.30 -3.09 -11.96
CA GLY A 303 3.73 -3.14 -12.29
C GLY A 303 4.33 -1.76 -12.57
N CYS A 304 3.60 -0.89 -13.29
CA CYS A 304 3.99 0.50 -13.52
C CYS A 304 4.06 1.29 -12.20
N SER A 305 3.13 1.04 -11.28
CA SER A 305 3.10 1.69 -9.95
C SER A 305 4.26 1.27 -9.05
N ASN A 306 4.70 0.01 -9.16
CA ASN A 306 5.81 -0.53 -8.38
C ASN A 306 7.15 0.01 -8.88
N LEU A 307 7.35 0.04 -10.20
CA LEU A 307 8.56 0.58 -10.82
C LEU A 307 8.53 2.10 -10.99
N SER A 308 7.37 2.70 -10.72
CA SER A 308 7.08 4.10 -10.99
C SER A 308 7.31 4.51 -12.45
N SER A 309 6.98 3.61 -13.40
CA SER A 309 7.10 3.84 -14.84
C SER A 309 5.91 4.67 -15.35
N LEU A 310 6.02 5.98 -15.20
CA LEU A 310 4.99 6.94 -15.60
C LEU A 310 4.83 6.97 -17.13
N SER A 311 5.92 6.78 -17.87
CA SER A 311 5.90 6.82 -19.33
C SER A 311 5.01 5.73 -19.95
N LEU A 312 5.09 4.50 -19.43
CA LEU A 312 4.26 3.39 -19.87
C LEU A 312 2.82 3.55 -19.37
N GLY A 313 2.64 4.01 -18.12
CA GLY A 313 1.32 4.34 -17.57
C GLY A 313 0.55 5.35 -18.43
N LYS A 314 1.20 6.42 -18.91
CA LYS A 314 0.59 7.41 -19.82
C LYS A 314 0.23 6.81 -21.19
N GLN A 315 1.04 5.89 -21.72
CA GLN A 315 0.72 5.18 -22.96
C GLN A 315 -0.52 4.30 -22.79
N ILE A 316 -0.63 3.59 -21.65
CA ILE A 316 -1.80 2.78 -21.31
C ILE A 316 -3.04 3.65 -21.13
N HIS A 317 -2.94 4.79 -20.44
CA HIS A 317 -4.05 5.74 -20.30
C HIS A 317 -4.59 6.17 -21.68
N GLN A 318 -3.71 6.57 -22.59
CA GLN A 318 -4.12 6.98 -23.93
C GLN A 318 -4.72 5.80 -24.73
N PHE A 319 -4.26 4.57 -24.53
CA PHE A 319 -4.90 3.37 -25.09
C PHE A 319 -6.31 3.14 -24.52
N MET A 320 -6.47 3.22 -23.20
CA MET A 320 -7.75 3.07 -22.53
C MET A 320 -8.77 4.08 -23.05
N TYR A 321 -8.39 5.36 -23.14
CA TYR A 321 -9.27 6.45 -23.60
C TYR A 321 -9.81 6.24 -25.02
N LYS A 322 -9.05 5.53 -25.89
CA LYS A 322 -9.46 5.19 -27.26
C LYS A 322 -10.23 3.87 -27.37
N SER A 323 -10.58 3.25 -26.25
CA SER A 323 -11.19 1.93 -26.20
C SER A 323 -12.41 1.92 -25.24
N PRO A 324 -13.30 0.92 -25.34
CA PRO A 324 -14.39 0.76 -24.38
C PRO A 324 -13.93 0.59 -22.93
N LEU A 325 -12.65 0.27 -22.70
CA LEU A 325 -12.05 0.09 -21.37
C LEU A 325 -12.04 1.38 -20.54
N PHE A 326 -12.23 2.55 -21.14
CA PHE A 326 -12.39 3.82 -20.40
C PHE A 326 -13.60 3.81 -19.44
N LEU A 327 -14.63 3.01 -19.75
CA LEU A 327 -15.82 2.88 -18.91
C LEU A 327 -15.64 1.89 -17.75
N ASP A 328 -14.55 1.11 -17.76
CA ASP A 328 -14.26 0.11 -16.74
C ASP A 328 -13.73 0.77 -15.46
N THR A 329 -14.50 0.68 -14.37
CA THR A 329 -14.17 1.32 -13.09
C THR A 329 -12.94 0.68 -12.43
N THR A 330 -12.72 -0.62 -12.61
CA THR A 330 -11.57 -1.34 -12.03
C THR A 330 -10.26 -0.92 -12.69
N VAL A 331 -10.23 -0.85 -14.03
CA VAL A 331 -9.05 -0.38 -14.76
C VAL A 331 -8.84 1.12 -14.51
N GLY A 332 -9.90 1.93 -14.49
CA GLY A 332 -9.84 3.35 -14.14
C GLY A 332 -9.24 3.59 -12.75
N THR A 333 -9.64 2.79 -11.74
CA THR A 333 -9.09 2.84 -10.38
C THR A 333 -7.63 2.37 -10.33
N SER A 334 -7.28 1.35 -11.11
CA SER A 334 -5.89 0.88 -11.24
C SER A 334 -5.00 1.97 -11.85
N LEU A 335 -5.51 2.70 -12.84
CA LEU A 335 -4.82 3.81 -13.49
C LEU A 335 -4.67 5.01 -12.54
N LEU A 336 -5.72 5.32 -11.77
CA LEU A 336 -5.69 6.32 -10.71
C LEU A 336 -4.60 6.03 -9.68
N SER A 337 -4.56 4.79 -9.16
CA SER A 337 -3.54 4.33 -8.22
C SER A 337 -2.13 4.46 -8.80
N MET A 338 -1.97 4.16 -10.10
CA MET A 338 -0.69 4.33 -10.81
C MET A 338 -0.24 5.79 -10.84
N TYR A 339 -1.12 6.74 -11.18
CA TYR A 339 -0.76 8.17 -11.17
C TYR A 339 -0.35 8.67 -9.78
N CYS A 340 -1.08 8.26 -8.72
CA CYS A 340 -0.70 8.55 -7.34
C CYS A 340 0.70 7.97 -7.03
N LYS A 341 0.91 6.68 -7.28
CA LYS A 341 2.17 5.97 -7.00
C LYS A 341 3.35 6.37 -7.89
N CYS A 342 3.11 7.09 -8.99
CA CYS A 342 4.14 7.71 -9.82
C CYS A 342 4.43 9.17 -9.44
N GLY A 343 3.77 9.73 -8.42
CA GLY A 343 4.02 11.08 -7.95
C GLY A 343 3.41 12.17 -8.84
N VAL A 344 2.28 11.90 -9.51
CA VAL A 344 1.57 12.88 -10.36
C VAL A 344 0.13 13.02 -9.91
N LEU A 345 -0.06 13.67 -8.78
CA LEU A 345 -1.35 13.75 -8.08
C LEU A 345 -2.38 14.60 -8.82
N ASP A 346 -1.95 15.63 -9.55
CA ASP A 346 -2.85 16.47 -10.36
C ASP A 346 -3.51 15.70 -11.50
N ASP A 347 -2.73 14.85 -12.20
CA ASP A 347 -3.26 13.99 -13.26
C ASP A 347 -4.19 12.92 -12.67
N ALA A 348 -3.89 12.42 -11.46
CA ALA A 348 -4.77 11.52 -10.72
C ALA A 348 -6.11 12.20 -10.38
N LEU A 349 -6.09 13.43 -9.86
CA LEU A 349 -7.31 14.17 -9.52
C LEU A 349 -8.16 14.45 -10.78
N LYS A 350 -7.54 14.87 -11.89
CA LYS A 350 -8.24 15.08 -13.16
C LYS A 350 -8.91 13.79 -13.64
N LEU A 351 -8.19 12.66 -13.57
CA LEU A 351 -8.76 11.36 -13.91
C LEU A 351 -9.95 11.04 -12.99
N PHE A 352 -9.76 11.15 -11.68
CA PHE A 352 -10.80 10.91 -10.68
C PHE A 352 -12.06 11.71 -10.99
N VAL A 353 -11.96 13.03 -11.17
CA VAL A 353 -13.10 13.89 -11.49
C VAL A 353 -13.84 13.40 -12.75
N ASN A 354 -13.09 13.07 -13.81
CA ASN A 354 -13.63 12.64 -15.10
C ASN A 354 -14.14 11.19 -15.16
N MET A 355 -13.93 10.37 -14.12
CA MET A 355 -14.42 9.00 -14.10
C MET A 355 -15.96 8.95 -14.08
N PRO A 356 -16.61 8.24 -15.02
CA PRO A 356 -18.08 8.18 -15.12
C PRO A 356 -18.75 7.56 -13.90
N ARG A 357 -18.10 6.57 -13.29
CA ARG A 357 -18.53 5.89 -12.07
C ARG A 357 -17.37 5.84 -11.10
N LYS A 358 -17.68 6.07 -9.82
CA LYS A 358 -16.73 6.01 -8.71
C LYS A 358 -17.32 5.09 -7.66
N ASP A 359 -16.64 3.98 -7.41
CA ASP A 359 -17.00 3.08 -6.33
C ASP A 359 -16.18 3.38 -5.07
N LEU A 360 -16.45 2.65 -3.99
CA LEU A 360 -15.72 2.74 -2.73
C LEU A 360 -14.19 2.63 -2.91
N VAL A 361 -13.74 1.74 -3.80
CA VAL A 361 -12.31 1.51 -4.07
C VAL A 361 -11.68 2.72 -4.78
N THR A 362 -12.43 3.38 -5.67
CA THR A 362 -12.01 4.61 -6.35
C THR A 362 -11.77 5.74 -5.34
N TRP A 363 -12.69 5.93 -4.40
CA TRP A 363 -12.56 6.92 -3.31
C TRP A 363 -11.40 6.62 -2.39
N ASN A 364 -11.30 5.37 -1.92
CA ASN A 364 -10.21 4.92 -1.05
C ASN A 364 -8.84 5.13 -1.71
N SER A 365 -8.73 4.92 -3.03
CA SER A 365 -7.51 5.15 -3.80
C SER A 365 -7.09 6.62 -3.83
N MET A 366 -8.05 7.55 -3.99
CA MET A 366 -7.75 8.99 -4.00
C MET A 366 -7.41 9.53 -2.60
N ILE A 367 -8.18 9.14 -1.58
CA ILE A 367 -7.92 9.52 -0.17
C ILE A 367 -6.54 9.02 0.24
N SER A 368 -6.23 7.75 -0.05
CA SER A 368 -4.90 7.19 0.20
C SER A 368 -3.82 7.92 -0.58
N GLY A 369 -4.07 8.28 -1.84
CA GLY A 369 -3.13 9.05 -2.66
C GLY A 369 -2.69 10.34 -1.98
N TYR A 370 -3.64 11.19 -1.57
CA TYR A 370 -3.32 12.43 -0.83
C TYR A 370 -2.67 12.16 0.52
N ALA A 371 -3.13 11.14 1.26
CA ALA A 371 -2.52 10.76 2.54
C ALA A 371 -1.02 10.46 2.40
N HIS A 372 -0.65 9.61 1.43
CA HIS A 372 0.74 9.25 1.18
C HIS A 372 1.60 10.42 0.70
N HIS A 373 0.99 11.48 0.15
CA HIS A 373 1.69 12.69 -0.32
C HIS A 373 1.92 13.75 0.78
N GLY A 374 1.41 13.51 1.98
CA GLY A 374 1.49 14.46 3.10
C GLY A 374 0.35 15.48 3.13
N ASP A 375 -0.55 15.45 2.14
CA ASP A 375 -1.67 16.38 2.00
C ASP A 375 -2.91 15.89 2.78
N GLY A 376 -2.73 15.69 4.09
CA GLY A 376 -3.77 15.12 4.96
C GLY A 376 -5.07 15.94 4.97
N GLY A 377 -4.98 17.26 4.83
CA GLY A 377 -6.16 18.14 4.74
C GLY A 377 -7.04 17.84 3.52
N ILE A 378 -6.44 17.65 2.34
CA ILE A 378 -7.18 17.30 1.13
C ILE A 378 -7.76 15.89 1.24
N ALA A 379 -6.99 14.94 1.78
CA ALA A 379 -7.47 13.58 2.03
C ALA A 379 -8.73 13.56 2.91
N LEU A 380 -8.76 14.37 3.98
CA LEU A 380 -9.92 14.51 4.87
C LEU A 380 -11.09 15.20 4.16
N SER A 381 -10.85 16.21 3.33
CA SER A 381 -11.91 16.85 2.54
C SER A 381 -12.57 15.89 1.53
N LEU A 382 -11.78 14.97 0.95
CA LEU A 382 -12.30 13.92 0.08
C LEU A 382 -13.11 12.89 0.84
N PHE A 383 -12.69 12.55 2.07
CA PHE A 383 -13.48 11.71 2.96
C PHE A 383 -14.83 12.36 3.33
N ASP A 384 -14.85 13.66 3.60
CA ASP A 384 -16.09 14.40 3.83
C ASP A 384 -16.99 14.39 2.59
N ARG A 385 -16.42 14.60 1.41
CA ARG A 385 -17.16 14.52 0.15
C ARG A 385 -17.71 13.12 -0.12
N MET A 386 -16.95 12.07 0.15
CA MET A 386 -17.39 10.68 0.04
C MET A 386 -18.63 10.41 0.90
N LYS A 387 -18.65 10.93 2.14
CA LYS A 387 -19.82 10.85 3.04
C LYS A 387 -21.02 11.61 2.48
N ASN A 388 -20.80 12.81 1.92
CA ASN A 388 -21.86 13.61 1.30
C ASN A 388 -22.47 12.92 0.07
N GLU A 389 -21.68 12.14 -0.67
CA GLU A 389 -22.15 11.29 -1.77
C GLU A 389 -22.80 9.98 -1.29
N LYS A 390 -23.03 9.82 0.02
CA LYS A 390 -23.67 8.66 0.67
C LYS A 390 -22.96 7.33 0.44
N ILE A 391 -21.65 7.37 0.19
CA ILE A 391 -20.83 6.16 0.06
C ILE A 391 -20.37 5.76 1.47
N LYS A 392 -20.77 4.56 1.91
CA LYS A 392 -20.45 4.07 3.25
C LYS A 392 -18.95 3.77 3.37
N PRO A 393 -18.23 4.40 4.32
CA PRO A 393 -16.83 4.08 4.60
C PRO A 393 -16.64 2.64 5.06
N ASP A 394 -15.54 2.01 4.65
CA ASP A 394 -15.11 0.70 5.12
C ASP A 394 -13.81 0.77 5.92
N TRP A 395 -13.31 -0.39 6.33
CA TRP A 395 -12.04 -0.48 7.07
C TRP A 395 -10.87 0.09 6.24
N ILE A 396 -10.85 -0.07 4.92
CA ILE A 396 -9.80 0.50 4.06
C ILE A 396 -9.86 2.03 4.05
N THR A 397 -11.08 2.61 4.04
CA THR A 397 -11.26 4.06 4.15
C THR A 397 -10.63 4.60 5.44
N PHE A 398 -10.84 3.93 6.58
CA PHE A 398 -10.28 4.37 7.85
C PHE A 398 -8.77 4.19 7.95
N VAL A 399 -8.17 3.16 7.33
CA VAL A 399 -6.71 3.09 7.17
C VAL A 399 -6.18 4.33 6.45
N ALA A 400 -6.84 4.76 5.36
CA ALA A 400 -6.44 5.94 4.60
C ALA A 400 -6.57 7.25 5.40
N VAL A 401 -7.69 7.42 6.12
CA VAL A 401 -7.94 8.59 6.98
C VAL A 401 -6.96 8.66 8.16
N LEU A 402 -6.68 7.53 8.82
CA LEU A 402 -5.70 7.47 9.91
C LEU A 402 -4.28 7.72 9.39
N SER A 403 -3.95 7.23 8.20
CA SER A 403 -2.67 7.51 7.54
C SER A 403 -2.52 9.00 7.19
N ALA A 404 -3.61 9.65 6.74
CA ALA A 404 -3.63 11.10 6.51
C ALA A 404 -3.37 11.87 7.81
N CYS A 405 -4.03 11.48 8.91
CA CYS A 405 -3.80 12.09 10.22
C CYS A 405 -2.36 11.86 10.71
N ASN A 406 -1.82 10.65 10.54
CA ASN A 406 -0.43 10.31 10.86
C ASN A 406 0.58 11.17 10.10
N HIS A 407 0.42 11.31 8.79
CA HIS A 407 1.35 12.07 7.96
C HIS A 407 1.23 13.58 8.12
N ALA A 408 0.06 14.09 8.51
CA ALA A 408 -0.18 15.49 8.84
C ALA A 408 0.05 15.84 10.33
N GLY A 409 0.32 14.84 11.19
CA GLY A 409 0.53 15.07 12.62
C GLY A 409 -0.72 15.42 13.43
N LEU A 410 -1.91 15.09 12.92
CA LEU A 410 -3.20 15.41 13.55
C LEU A 410 -3.58 14.34 14.59
N VAL A 411 -2.86 14.30 15.72
CA VAL A 411 -2.98 13.25 16.75
C VAL A 411 -4.41 13.11 17.28
N ASP A 412 -5.00 14.22 17.75
CA ASP A 412 -6.32 14.19 18.38
C ASP A 412 -7.42 13.78 17.40
N LEU A 413 -7.32 14.27 16.16
CA LEU A 413 -8.26 13.91 15.10
C LEU A 413 -8.11 12.44 14.68
N GLY A 414 -6.89 11.92 14.62
CA GLY A 414 -6.63 10.51 14.35
C GLY A 414 -7.23 9.60 15.43
N LEU A 415 -7.07 9.95 16.71
CA LEU A 415 -7.69 9.23 17.82
C LEU A 415 -9.23 9.33 17.81
N HIS A 416 -9.77 10.50 17.46
CA HIS A 416 -11.21 10.67 17.28
C HIS A 416 -11.75 9.73 16.19
N TYR A 417 -11.12 9.70 15.01
CA TYR A 417 -11.55 8.82 13.93
C TYR A 417 -11.43 7.34 14.28
N PHE A 418 -10.34 6.94 14.95
CA PHE A 418 -10.16 5.56 15.41
C PHE A 418 -11.30 5.09 16.32
N ASN A 419 -11.77 5.94 17.23
CA ASN A 419 -12.90 5.64 18.11
C ASN A 419 -14.25 5.70 17.37
N SER A 420 -14.46 6.70 16.51
CA SER A 420 -15.70 6.88 15.74
C SER A 420 -15.97 5.72 14.78
N MET A 421 -14.92 5.10 14.23
CA MET A 421 -15.02 4.01 13.26
C MET A 421 -15.90 2.85 13.76
N ARG A 422 -15.71 2.42 15.02
CA ARG A 422 -16.55 1.38 15.64
C ARG A 422 -17.91 1.91 16.06
N LYS A 423 -17.93 3.09 16.69
CA LYS A 423 -19.12 3.66 17.33
C LYS A 423 -20.17 4.12 16.33
N ASP A 424 -19.74 4.85 15.30
CA ASP A 424 -20.63 5.60 14.40
C ASP A 424 -20.80 4.88 13.05
N TYR A 425 -19.81 4.08 12.61
CA TYR A 425 -19.82 3.43 11.29
C TYR A 425 -19.97 1.90 11.37
N GLY A 426 -19.86 1.30 12.56
CA GLY A 426 -19.92 -0.14 12.77
C GLY A 426 -18.79 -0.91 12.08
N VAL A 427 -17.64 -0.26 11.86
CA VAL A 427 -16.48 -0.87 11.21
C VAL A 427 -15.58 -1.49 12.27
N GLU A 428 -15.26 -2.77 12.10
CA GLU A 428 -14.39 -3.50 13.01
C GLU A 428 -12.94 -3.02 12.94
N THR A 429 -12.27 -2.96 14.10
CA THR A 429 -10.87 -2.58 14.20
C THR A 429 -9.97 -3.73 13.74
N LYS A 430 -9.12 -3.47 12.74
CA LYS A 430 -8.14 -4.41 12.20
C LYS A 430 -6.70 -4.01 12.59
N PRO A 431 -5.71 -4.94 12.48
CA PRO A 431 -4.31 -4.67 12.81
C PRO A 431 -3.70 -3.44 12.10
N GLU A 432 -4.15 -3.15 10.89
CA GLU A 432 -3.71 -2.01 10.08
C GLU A 432 -4.08 -0.67 10.74
N HIS A 433 -5.28 -0.57 11.35
CA HIS A 433 -5.70 0.62 12.08
C HIS A 433 -4.82 0.87 13.30
N TYR A 434 -4.55 -0.17 14.09
CA TYR A 434 -3.65 -0.09 15.25
C TYR A 434 -2.24 0.31 14.82
N THR A 435 -1.73 -0.22 13.70
CA THR A 435 -0.42 0.17 13.16
C THR A 435 -0.37 1.67 12.85
N CYS A 436 -1.41 2.22 12.22
CA CYS A 436 -1.48 3.65 11.90
C CYS A 436 -1.49 4.53 13.16
N VAL A 437 -2.27 4.14 14.19
CA VAL A 437 -2.38 4.91 15.44
C VAL A 437 -1.10 4.78 16.29
N VAL A 438 -0.46 3.61 16.33
CA VAL A 438 0.83 3.42 17.00
C VAL A 438 1.92 4.23 16.31
N ASP A 439 1.97 4.31 14.98
CA ASP A 439 2.90 5.19 14.26
C ASP A 439 2.60 6.67 14.55
N LEU A 440 1.32 7.07 14.58
CA LEU A 440 0.88 8.44 14.90
C LEU A 440 1.30 8.86 16.32
N LEU A 441 1.00 8.04 17.34
CA LEU A 441 1.39 8.29 18.74
C LEU A 441 2.91 8.23 18.91
N GLY A 442 3.54 7.25 18.27
CA GLY A 442 4.98 7.07 18.29
C GLY A 442 5.74 8.28 17.76
N ARG A 443 5.33 8.84 16.61
CA ARG A 443 5.92 10.06 16.04
C ARG A 443 5.65 11.32 16.87
N ALA A 444 4.56 11.33 17.63
CA ALA A 444 4.23 12.41 18.55
C ALA A 444 4.99 12.32 19.88
N GLY A 445 5.85 11.32 20.08
CA GLY A 445 6.57 11.08 21.34
C GLY A 445 5.74 10.43 22.44
N LYS A 446 4.48 10.07 22.18
CA LYS A 446 3.55 9.46 23.14
C LYS A 446 3.76 7.94 23.24
N LEU A 447 5.00 7.51 23.53
CA LEU A 447 5.39 6.10 23.51
C LEU A 447 4.61 5.23 24.51
N THR A 448 4.31 5.76 25.69
CA THR A 448 3.54 5.06 26.73
C THR A 448 2.10 4.80 26.29
N GLU A 449 1.43 5.80 25.69
CA GLU A 449 0.09 5.63 25.13
C GLU A 449 0.09 4.60 23.99
N ALA A 450 1.15 4.59 23.16
CA ALA A 450 1.31 3.63 22.07
C ALA A 450 1.41 2.19 22.58
N ILE A 451 2.14 1.94 23.68
CA ILE A 451 2.26 0.60 24.27
C ILE A 451 0.94 0.16 24.90
N HIS A 452 0.28 1.04 25.65
CA HIS A 452 -1.03 0.73 26.22
C HIS A 452 -2.06 0.34 25.15
N LEU A 453 -1.98 0.98 23.98
CA LEU A 453 -2.82 0.63 22.84
C LEU A 453 -2.49 -0.76 22.26
N ILE A 454 -1.21 -1.14 22.24
CA ILE A 454 -0.77 -2.49 21.83
C ILE A 454 -1.26 -3.54 22.83
N GLU A 455 -1.21 -3.25 24.13
CA GLU A 455 -1.65 -4.19 25.18
C GLU A 455 -3.17 -4.41 25.17
N LYS A 456 -3.95 -3.38 24.85
CA LYS A 456 -5.42 -3.43 24.79
C LYS A 456 -5.99 -4.10 23.55
N MET A 457 -5.16 -4.51 22.61
CA MET A 457 -5.64 -4.98 21.31
C MET A 457 -6.25 -6.39 21.40
N PRO A 458 -7.35 -6.69 20.67
CA PRO A 458 -8.08 -7.95 20.82
C PRO A 458 -7.48 -9.13 20.04
N PHE A 459 -6.33 -8.94 19.38
CA PHE A 459 -5.68 -9.95 18.53
C PHE A 459 -4.16 -9.89 18.67
N LYS A 460 -3.44 -10.90 18.20
CA LYS A 460 -1.97 -10.90 18.28
C LYS A 460 -1.37 -9.73 17.46
N PRO A 461 -0.47 -8.91 18.05
CA PRO A 461 0.16 -7.81 17.33
C PRO A 461 0.96 -8.30 16.11
N HIS A 462 0.81 -7.60 14.99
CA HIS A 462 1.51 -7.91 13.74
C HIS A 462 2.92 -7.29 13.76
N THR A 463 3.82 -7.81 12.94
CA THR A 463 5.22 -7.32 12.83
C THR A 463 5.29 -5.82 12.51
N ALA A 464 4.38 -5.30 11.68
CA ALA A 464 4.34 -3.89 11.32
C ALA A 464 4.18 -2.94 12.53
N ILE A 465 3.41 -3.34 13.55
CA ILE A 465 3.13 -2.53 14.75
C ILE A 465 4.42 -2.32 15.56
N TYR A 466 5.14 -3.40 15.84
CA TYR A 466 6.41 -3.31 16.53
C TYR A 466 7.49 -2.63 15.69
N GLY A 467 7.42 -2.73 14.36
CA GLY A 467 8.28 -1.96 13.45
C GLY A 467 8.04 -0.45 13.56
N ALA A 468 6.77 -0.03 13.64
CA ALA A 468 6.40 1.38 13.86
C ALA A 468 6.87 1.88 15.24
N LEU A 469 6.62 1.11 16.30
CA LEU A 469 7.09 1.43 17.65
C LEU A 469 8.61 1.51 17.72
N LEU A 470 9.33 0.54 17.14
CA LEU A 470 10.80 0.54 17.11
C LEU A 470 11.35 1.76 16.36
N GLY A 471 10.69 2.15 15.26
CA GLY A 471 11.01 3.38 14.53
C GLY A 471 10.83 4.64 15.38
N ALA A 472 9.76 4.72 16.17
CA ALA A 472 9.49 5.81 17.09
C ALA A 472 10.50 5.85 18.25
N CYS A 473 10.82 4.72 18.87
CA CYS A 473 11.82 4.63 19.93
C CYS A 473 13.21 5.08 19.45
N ARG A 474 13.56 4.81 18.18
CA ARG A 474 14.80 5.34 17.56
C ARG A 474 14.79 6.86 17.47
N ILE A 475 13.66 7.46 17.07
CA ILE A 475 13.50 8.92 16.95
C ILE A 475 13.60 9.59 18.32
N HIS A 476 12.95 9.00 19.33
CA HIS A 476 12.88 9.55 20.69
C HIS A 476 13.97 9.01 21.64
N LYS A 477 14.96 8.29 21.13
CA LYS A 477 16.11 7.72 21.87
C LYS A 477 15.71 6.91 23.12
N ASN A 478 14.59 6.19 23.08
CA ASN A 478 14.14 5.32 24.19
C ASN A 478 14.65 3.87 23.98
N LEU A 479 15.68 3.48 24.74
CA LEU A 479 16.35 2.18 24.58
C LEU A 479 15.49 1.01 25.06
N GLU A 480 14.89 1.10 26.24
CA GLU A 480 14.17 0.00 26.87
C GLU A 480 13.01 -0.48 25.99
N LEU A 481 12.21 0.47 25.49
CA LEU A 481 11.09 0.16 24.62
C LEU A 481 11.55 -0.32 23.24
N ALA A 482 12.71 0.14 22.75
CA ALA A 482 13.27 -0.35 21.51
C ALA A 482 13.73 -1.81 21.63
N GLU A 483 14.39 -2.20 22.73
CA GLU A 483 14.78 -3.59 22.97
C GLU A 483 13.57 -4.50 23.14
N PHE A 484 12.52 -4.02 23.84
CA PHE A 484 11.24 -4.71 23.94
C PHE A 484 10.61 -4.96 22.56
N ALA A 485 10.44 -3.90 21.77
CA ALA A 485 9.82 -3.99 20.45
C ALA A 485 10.61 -4.89 19.51
N ALA A 486 11.94 -4.79 19.53
CA ALA A 486 12.82 -5.61 18.71
C ALA A 486 12.80 -7.09 19.12
N THR A 487 12.79 -7.40 20.41
CA THR A 487 12.66 -8.79 20.89
C THR A 487 11.33 -9.38 20.42
N LYS A 488 10.24 -8.62 20.53
CA LYS A 488 8.93 -9.06 20.02
C LYS A 488 8.92 -9.26 18.50
N LEU A 489 9.58 -8.40 17.72
CA LEU A 489 9.75 -8.59 16.28
C LEU A 489 10.46 -9.90 15.94
N LEU A 490 11.61 -10.15 16.57
CA LEU A 490 12.45 -11.32 16.31
C LEU A 490 11.76 -12.62 16.74
N THR A 491 10.98 -12.61 17.81
CA THR A 491 10.18 -13.78 18.22
C THR A 491 8.97 -14.03 17.31
N THR A 492 8.40 -12.97 16.74
CA THR A 492 7.20 -13.10 15.88
C THR A 492 7.56 -13.52 14.47
N ASP A 493 8.66 -13.00 13.93
CA ASP A 493 9.14 -13.34 12.60
C ASP A 493 10.68 -13.39 12.56
N PRO A 494 11.27 -14.57 12.88
CA PRO A 494 12.72 -14.73 12.94
C PRO A 494 13.39 -14.78 11.56
N LYS A 495 12.62 -14.88 10.46
CA LYS A 495 13.15 -14.99 9.10
C LYS A 495 13.24 -13.64 8.39
N THR A 496 12.61 -12.61 8.92
CA THR A 496 12.58 -11.29 8.28
C THR A 496 13.80 -10.45 8.64
N ALA A 497 14.55 -10.03 7.61
CA ALA A 497 15.72 -9.17 7.76
C ALA A 497 15.41 -7.80 8.37
N ALA A 498 14.19 -7.29 8.20
CA ALA A 498 13.79 -5.96 8.67
C ALA A 498 13.93 -5.81 10.18
N GLY A 499 13.54 -6.82 10.98
CA GLY A 499 13.63 -6.77 12.44
C GLY A 499 15.07 -6.65 12.93
N TYR A 500 15.97 -7.49 12.40
CA TYR A 500 17.40 -7.44 12.71
C TYR A 500 18.05 -6.11 12.31
N VAL A 501 17.73 -5.60 11.11
CA VAL A 501 18.31 -4.35 10.60
C VAL A 501 17.84 -3.17 11.43
N GLN A 502 16.55 -3.10 11.80
CA GLN A 502 16.03 -2.02 12.63
C GLN A 502 16.64 -2.05 14.04
N LEU A 503 16.79 -3.23 14.66
CA LEU A 503 17.45 -3.37 15.95
C LEU A 503 18.92 -2.94 15.90
N ALA A 504 19.66 -3.38 14.87
CA ALA A 504 21.04 -2.94 14.66
C ALA A 504 21.13 -1.41 14.49
N ASN A 505 20.17 -0.80 13.79
CA ASN A 505 20.13 0.65 13.59
C ASN A 505 19.85 1.41 14.90
N VAL A 506 18.99 0.88 15.78
CA VAL A 506 18.76 1.45 17.11
C VAL A 506 20.05 1.41 17.94
N TYR A 507 20.70 0.25 18.02
CA TYR A 507 21.96 0.13 18.77
C TYR A 507 23.06 1.04 18.22
N ALA A 508 23.14 1.17 16.90
CA ALA A 508 24.08 2.09 16.26
C ALA A 508 23.76 3.56 16.60
N ALA A 509 22.48 3.97 16.58
CA ALA A 509 22.06 5.32 16.96
C ALA A 509 22.40 5.65 18.44
N MET A 510 22.42 4.63 19.29
CA MET A 510 22.78 4.72 20.71
C MET A 510 24.28 4.45 20.97
N ARG A 511 25.11 4.37 19.93
CA ARG A 511 26.57 4.13 20.00
C ARG A 511 26.98 2.82 20.69
N ARG A 512 26.12 1.80 20.71
CA ARG A 512 26.38 0.46 21.28
C ARG A 512 26.86 -0.53 20.22
N TRP A 513 28.09 -0.39 19.75
CA TRP A 513 28.63 -1.19 18.65
C TRP A 513 28.76 -2.70 18.95
N ASP A 514 29.00 -3.08 20.21
CA ASP A 514 29.06 -4.48 20.62
C ASP A 514 27.73 -5.21 20.38
N HIS A 515 26.63 -4.52 20.65
CA HIS A 515 25.28 -5.03 20.41
C HIS A 515 24.99 -5.12 18.90
N VAL A 516 25.42 -4.14 18.11
CA VAL A 516 25.33 -4.21 16.63
C VAL A 516 26.07 -5.45 16.10
N ALA A 517 27.28 -5.72 16.62
CA ALA A 517 28.07 -6.88 16.23
C ALA A 517 27.38 -8.20 16.60
N ARG A 518 26.73 -8.27 17.76
CA ARG A 518 25.91 -9.42 18.19
C ARG A 518 24.72 -9.66 17.25
N VAL A 519 23.98 -8.60 16.90
CA VAL A 519 22.83 -8.70 15.97
C VAL A 519 23.29 -9.16 14.58
N ARG A 520 24.39 -8.59 14.06
CA ARG A 520 24.97 -9.00 12.77
C ARG A 520 25.45 -10.46 12.78
N ARG A 521 25.99 -10.95 13.89
CA ARG A 521 26.33 -12.38 14.06
C ARG A 521 25.08 -13.26 14.01
N SER A 522 24.02 -12.87 14.71
CA SER A 522 22.74 -13.60 14.68
C SER A 522 22.14 -13.64 13.27
N MET A 523 22.23 -12.55 12.49
CA MET A 523 21.80 -12.55 11.08
C MET A 523 22.56 -13.60 10.23
N LYS A 524 23.88 -13.74 10.42
CA LYS A 524 24.68 -14.73 9.69
C LYS A 524 24.28 -16.16 10.05
N VAL A 525 24.07 -16.44 11.34
CA VAL A 525 23.66 -17.76 11.85
C VAL A 525 22.28 -18.16 11.28
N ASN A 526 21.36 -17.20 11.19
CA ASN A 526 20.01 -17.44 10.68
C ASN A 526 19.90 -17.30 9.15
N HIS A 527 21.03 -17.21 8.42
CA HIS A 527 21.09 -17.05 6.96
C HIS A 527 20.25 -15.87 6.41
N ILE A 528 20.18 -14.78 7.19
CA ILE A 528 19.39 -13.60 6.86
C ILE A 528 20.18 -12.66 5.95
N VAL A 529 19.66 -12.42 4.74
CA VAL A 529 20.24 -11.48 3.78
C VAL A 529 19.52 -10.14 3.88
N LYS A 530 20.28 -9.06 4.12
CA LYS A 530 19.75 -7.69 4.11
C LYS A 530 19.51 -7.23 2.67
N THR A 531 18.35 -6.64 2.42
CA THR A 531 18.07 -5.91 1.17
C THR A 531 18.90 -4.62 1.10
N PRO A 532 19.73 -4.41 0.08
CA PRO A 532 20.48 -3.17 -0.08
C PRO A 532 19.55 -1.99 -0.38
N GLY A 533 19.88 -0.80 0.13
CA GLY A 533 19.18 0.42 -0.21
C GLY A 533 19.64 0.95 -1.57
N TYR A 534 18.69 1.22 -2.46
CA TYR A 534 18.95 1.80 -3.77
C TYR A 534 17.85 2.79 -4.14
N SER A 535 18.22 3.79 -4.92
CA SER A 535 17.30 4.77 -5.48
C SER A 535 17.26 4.64 -6.99
N TRP A 536 16.13 4.98 -7.61
CA TRP A 536 16.04 5.00 -9.06
C TRP A 536 15.25 6.19 -9.58
N ILE A 537 15.51 6.53 -10.83
CA ILE A 537 14.88 7.62 -11.57
C ILE A 537 14.60 7.16 -13.01
N GLU A 538 13.43 7.54 -13.54
CA GLU A 538 13.06 7.28 -14.92
C GLU A 538 13.37 8.53 -15.78
N ILE A 539 14.28 8.40 -16.74
CA ILE A 539 14.59 9.45 -17.73
C ILE A 539 14.42 8.89 -19.13
N LYS A 540 13.60 9.55 -19.96
CA LYS A 540 13.32 9.13 -21.35
C LYS A 540 12.87 7.66 -21.45
N SER A 541 12.07 7.18 -20.49
CA SER A 541 11.57 5.79 -20.40
C SER A 541 12.63 4.72 -20.09
N ILE A 542 13.79 5.14 -19.59
CA ILE A 542 14.85 4.25 -19.08
C ILE A 542 14.94 4.47 -17.57
N VAL A 543 14.95 3.38 -16.81
CA VAL A 543 15.14 3.41 -15.36
C VAL A 543 16.63 3.32 -15.06
N HIS A 544 17.14 4.29 -14.30
CA HIS A 544 18.52 4.32 -13.82
C HIS A 544 18.53 4.05 -12.32
N GLU A 545 19.20 2.97 -11.89
CA GLU A 545 19.35 2.59 -10.50
C GLU A 545 20.70 3.07 -9.94
N PHE A 546 20.69 3.57 -8.71
CA PHE A 546 21.84 4.05 -7.97
C PHE A 546 21.93 3.37 -6.61
N ARG A 547 23.13 2.93 -6.25
CA ARG A 547 23.44 2.33 -4.94
C ARG A 547 24.43 3.20 -4.18
N SER A 548 24.43 3.10 -2.85
CA SER A 548 25.45 3.77 -2.06
C SER A 548 26.83 3.20 -2.43
N GLY A 549 27.77 4.06 -2.84
CA GLY A 549 29.08 3.62 -3.32
C GLY A 549 29.05 2.91 -4.69
N ASP A 550 28.04 3.19 -5.52
CA ASP A 550 27.95 2.71 -6.90
C ASP A 550 29.24 3.03 -7.68
N ARG A 551 29.65 2.08 -8.53
CA ARG A 551 30.82 2.19 -9.41
C ARG A 551 30.47 1.85 -10.86
N VAL A 552 29.22 1.53 -11.14
CA VAL A 552 28.80 0.85 -12.37
C VAL A 552 28.10 1.80 -13.33
N HIS A 553 27.52 2.90 -12.85
CA HIS A 553 26.82 3.84 -13.73
C HIS A 553 27.79 4.48 -14.76
N PRO A 554 27.47 4.47 -16.07
CA PRO A 554 28.38 4.97 -17.12
C PRO A 554 28.78 6.44 -16.97
N GLU A 555 27.93 7.25 -16.34
CA GLU A 555 28.11 8.70 -16.19
C GLU A 555 28.50 9.12 -14.76
N LEU A 556 29.02 8.19 -13.95
CA LEU A 556 29.26 8.41 -12.53
C LEU A 556 30.18 9.62 -12.26
N CYS A 557 31.19 9.87 -13.10
CA CYS A 557 32.09 11.02 -12.96
C CYS A 557 31.34 12.36 -12.95
N PHE A 558 30.43 12.56 -13.92
CA PHE A 558 29.64 13.79 -14.01
C PHE A 558 28.67 13.93 -12.84
N ILE A 559 28.11 12.80 -12.37
CA ILE A 559 27.21 12.78 -11.21
C ILE A 559 27.98 13.20 -9.94
N HIS A 560 29.19 12.66 -9.75
CA HIS A 560 30.03 13.00 -8.61
C HIS A 560 30.46 14.47 -8.64
N GLU A 561 30.84 14.98 -9.80
CA GLU A 561 31.18 16.39 -9.97
C GLU A 561 30.00 17.30 -9.60
N LYS A 562 28.80 17.01 -10.12
CA LYS A 562 27.59 17.78 -9.77
C LYS A 562 27.25 17.69 -8.29
N LEU A 563 27.47 16.53 -7.66
CA LEU A 563 27.18 16.36 -6.24
C LEU A 563 28.16 17.14 -5.35
N LEU A 564 29.45 17.19 -5.71
CA LEU A 564 30.45 18.01 -5.03
C LEU A 564 30.17 19.51 -5.21
N GLU A 565 29.69 19.93 -6.39
CA GLU A 565 29.21 21.30 -6.62
C GLU A 565 28.04 21.64 -5.68
N LEU A 566 27.04 20.75 -5.61
CA LEU A 566 25.88 20.92 -4.73
C LEU A 566 26.29 20.95 -3.25
N GLU A 567 27.19 20.08 -2.82
CA GLU A 567 27.67 20.05 -1.43
C GLU A 567 28.29 21.40 -1.01
N LYS A 568 29.12 21.99 -1.87
CA LYS A 568 29.70 23.32 -1.61
C LYS A 568 28.62 24.39 -1.46
N LYS A 569 27.63 24.40 -2.36
CA LYS A 569 26.51 25.35 -2.30
C LYS A 569 25.64 25.15 -1.05
N MET A 570 25.33 23.89 -0.72
CA MET A 570 24.59 23.56 0.50
C MET A 570 25.32 24.04 1.75
N LYS A 571 26.64 23.80 1.86
CA LYS A 571 27.44 24.25 3.01
C LYS A 571 27.47 25.78 3.13
N LEU A 572 27.49 26.52 2.02
CA LEU A 572 27.38 27.99 2.02
C LEU A 572 26.02 28.47 2.55
N ASP A 573 24.94 27.73 2.26
CA ASP A 573 23.59 28.02 2.76
C ASP A 573 23.32 27.52 4.19
N GLY A 574 24.33 26.93 4.86
CA GLY A 574 24.25 26.50 6.26
C GLY A 574 23.88 25.02 6.47
N TYR A 575 23.94 24.18 5.44
CA TYR A 575 23.78 22.73 5.59
C TYR A 575 24.96 22.12 6.36
N VAL A 576 24.65 21.39 7.42
CA VAL A 576 25.59 20.58 8.20
C VAL A 576 25.15 19.11 8.10
N PRO A 577 26.01 18.18 7.64
CA PRO A 577 25.67 16.77 7.60
C PRO A 577 25.33 16.21 8.98
N ASP A 578 24.22 15.49 9.10
CA ASP A 578 23.83 14.87 10.36
C ASP A 578 24.46 13.47 10.49
N LEU A 579 25.56 13.42 11.24
CA LEU A 579 26.37 12.22 11.46
C LEU A 579 25.64 11.13 12.24
N GLU A 580 24.52 11.41 12.92
CA GLU A 580 23.72 10.38 13.61
C GLU A 580 23.12 9.37 12.60
N PHE A 581 22.95 9.77 11.33
CA PHE A 581 22.43 8.89 10.29
C PHE A 581 23.50 8.02 9.62
N ALA A 582 24.78 8.25 9.89
CA ALA A 582 25.88 7.42 9.43
C ALA A 582 26.14 6.28 10.44
N LEU A 583 25.35 5.21 10.33
CA LEU A 583 25.33 4.06 11.24
C LEU A 583 26.51 3.08 11.04
N HIS A 584 27.71 3.64 10.84
CA HIS A 584 28.97 2.93 10.67
C HIS A 584 29.96 3.34 11.77
N ASP A 585 30.74 2.36 12.25
CA ASP A 585 31.79 2.56 13.24
C ASP A 585 33.06 3.05 12.54
N VAL A 586 33.04 4.32 12.14
CA VAL A 586 34.08 5.01 11.37
C VAL A 586 34.24 6.45 11.89
N GLY A 587 35.36 7.09 11.58
CA GLY A 587 35.62 8.47 11.97
C GLY A 587 34.61 9.46 11.38
N GLU A 588 34.48 10.65 11.97
CA GLU A 588 33.50 11.66 11.55
C GLU A 588 33.66 12.08 10.09
N GLU A 589 34.89 12.28 9.62
CA GLU A 589 35.19 12.60 8.21
C GLU A 589 34.70 11.50 7.24
N GLN A 590 34.88 10.23 7.62
CA GLN A 590 34.40 9.09 6.84
C GLN A 590 32.88 8.99 6.86
N LYS A 591 32.22 9.37 7.97
CA LYS A 591 30.76 9.44 8.06
C LYS A 591 30.20 10.50 7.12
N GLU A 592 30.80 11.67 7.05
CA GLU A 592 30.40 12.73 6.09
C GLU A 592 30.46 12.22 4.65
N GLN A 593 31.58 11.58 4.27
CA GLN A 593 31.73 11.02 2.94
C GLN A 593 30.65 9.96 2.64
N LEU A 594 30.37 9.06 3.58
CA LEU A 594 29.32 8.04 3.39
C LEU A 594 27.94 8.68 3.15
N LEU A 595 27.59 9.73 3.90
CA LEU A 595 26.34 10.46 3.74
C LEU A 595 26.24 11.21 2.40
N LEU A 596 27.36 11.72 1.90
CA LEU A 596 27.40 12.37 0.59
C LEU A 596 27.02 11.39 -0.52
N TRP A 597 27.58 10.18 -0.51
CA TRP A 597 27.39 9.18 -1.56
C TRP A 597 26.14 8.31 -1.41
N HIS A 598 25.14 8.77 -0.66
CA HIS A 598 23.84 8.10 -0.59
C HIS A 598 23.13 8.10 -1.95
N SER A 599 22.45 6.98 -2.25
CA SER A 599 21.81 6.74 -3.55
C SER A 599 20.80 7.82 -3.97
N GLU A 600 20.15 8.45 -3.00
CA GLU A 600 19.14 9.50 -3.16
C GLU A 600 19.79 10.72 -3.80
N LYS A 601 20.91 11.16 -3.23
CA LYS A 601 21.69 12.32 -3.71
C LYS A 601 22.28 12.04 -5.10
N LEU A 602 22.77 10.82 -5.34
CA LEU A 602 23.26 10.38 -6.66
C LEU A 602 22.15 10.44 -7.73
N ALA A 603 20.96 9.90 -7.42
CA ALA A 603 19.83 9.92 -8.34
C ALA A 603 19.34 11.33 -8.64
N ILE A 604 19.32 12.22 -7.64
CA ILE A 604 18.94 13.63 -7.82
C ILE A 604 19.97 14.38 -8.66
N ALA A 605 21.28 14.20 -8.40
CA ALA A 605 22.34 14.80 -9.20
C ALA A 605 22.24 14.38 -10.67
N PHE A 606 22.01 13.08 -10.94
CA PHE A 606 21.74 12.60 -12.30
C PHE A 606 20.46 13.21 -12.91
N GLY A 607 19.39 13.33 -12.13
CA GLY A 607 18.16 14.00 -12.52
C GLY A 607 18.38 15.47 -12.91
N LEU A 608 19.18 16.21 -12.16
CA LEU A 608 19.51 17.61 -12.46
C LEU A 608 20.29 17.76 -13.77
N ILE A 609 21.19 16.81 -14.08
CA ILE A 609 21.99 16.82 -15.31
C ILE A 609 21.13 16.49 -16.55
N ARG A 610 20.25 15.49 -16.45
CA ARG A 610 19.59 14.89 -17.62
C ARG A 610 18.12 15.28 -17.81
N ALA A 611 17.39 15.65 -16.77
CA ALA A 611 15.98 15.97 -16.87
C ALA A 611 15.75 17.43 -17.31
N PRO A 612 14.76 17.72 -18.18
CA PRO A 612 14.47 19.08 -18.66
C PRO A 612 14.24 20.07 -17.51
N LYS A 613 14.83 21.27 -17.56
CA LYS A 613 14.83 22.23 -16.44
C LYS A 613 13.44 22.52 -15.84
N ALA A 614 12.40 22.60 -16.68
CA ALA A 614 11.03 22.90 -16.26
C ALA A 614 10.27 21.70 -15.64
N SER A 615 10.80 20.47 -15.71
CA SER A 615 10.10 19.30 -15.15
C SER A 615 10.57 18.99 -13.73
N PRO A 616 9.68 18.58 -12.81
CA PRO A 616 10.11 18.12 -11.50
C PRO A 616 10.97 16.85 -11.60
N ILE A 617 11.92 16.69 -10.68
CA ILE A 617 12.75 15.50 -10.57
C ILE A 617 12.03 14.48 -9.70
N ARG A 618 11.85 13.25 -10.19
CA ARG A 618 11.17 12.18 -9.45
C ARG A 618 12.15 11.08 -9.11
N VAL A 619 12.44 10.90 -7.82
CA VAL A 619 13.33 9.84 -7.32
C VAL A 619 12.54 8.90 -6.44
N PHE A 620 12.80 7.61 -6.59
CA PHE A 620 12.16 6.56 -5.84
C PHE A 620 13.20 5.80 -5.04
N LYS A 621 12.85 5.42 -3.81
CA LYS A 621 13.73 4.72 -2.88
C LYS A 621 13.00 3.50 -2.33
N ASN A 622 13.70 2.36 -2.28
CA ASN A 622 13.14 1.11 -1.77
C ASN A 622 13.04 1.05 -0.22
N LEU A 623 13.67 1.99 0.47
CA LEU A 623 13.73 2.13 1.93
C LEU A 623 13.31 3.56 2.34
N ARG A 624 13.13 3.78 3.64
CA ARG A 624 12.89 5.13 4.19
C ARG A 624 14.10 6.03 3.93
N VAL A 625 13.88 7.22 3.39
CA VAL A 625 14.92 8.25 3.22
C VAL A 625 15.44 8.66 4.61
N CYS A 626 16.77 8.72 4.78
CA CYS A 626 17.37 9.14 6.05
C CYS A 626 17.19 10.65 6.29
N GLY A 627 17.28 11.08 7.56
CA GLY A 627 17.06 12.48 7.92
C GLY A 627 18.05 13.44 7.27
N ASP A 628 19.33 13.05 7.19
CA ASP A 628 20.35 13.83 6.48
C ASP A 628 20.00 14.05 5.00
N CYS A 629 19.64 12.98 4.27
CA CYS A 629 19.24 13.12 2.88
C CYS A 629 17.98 13.97 2.75
N HIS A 630 16.98 13.78 3.62
CA HIS A 630 15.79 14.62 3.62
C HIS A 630 16.12 16.12 3.79
N SER A 631 17.04 16.46 4.71
CA SER A 631 17.52 17.83 4.89
C SER A 631 18.30 18.34 3.68
N ALA A 632 19.25 17.55 3.15
CA ALA A 632 20.03 17.93 1.98
C ALA A 632 19.14 18.21 0.75
N ILE A 633 18.09 17.40 0.53
CA ILE A 633 17.19 17.57 -0.61
C ILE A 633 16.42 18.90 -0.54
N LYS A 634 16.09 19.40 0.65
CA LYS A 634 15.51 20.74 0.81
C LYS A 634 16.45 21.81 0.29
N TYR A 635 17.72 21.79 0.74
CA TYR A 635 18.72 22.74 0.27
C TYR A 635 18.91 22.62 -1.26
N ILE A 636 19.01 21.40 -1.80
CA ILE A 636 19.13 21.21 -3.26
C ILE A 636 17.92 21.81 -3.99
N SER A 637 16.70 21.62 -3.48
CA SER A 637 15.49 22.18 -4.07
C SER A 637 15.48 23.72 -4.04
N ALA A 638 15.92 24.34 -2.94
CA ALA A 638 16.05 25.80 -2.83
C ALA A 638 17.14 26.37 -3.76
N ILE A 639 18.33 25.75 -3.78
CA ILE A 639 19.48 26.17 -4.58
C ILE A 639 19.18 26.09 -6.07
N GLU A 640 18.55 25.02 -6.52
CA GLU A 640 18.27 24.79 -7.95
C GLU A 640 16.92 25.40 -8.38
N GLY A 641 16.11 25.94 -7.44
CA GLY A 641 14.78 26.49 -7.72
C GLY A 641 13.85 25.48 -8.40
N ARG A 642 13.95 24.21 -8.01
CA ARG A 642 13.32 23.10 -8.72
C ARG A 642 12.62 22.14 -7.76
N GLU A 643 11.41 21.76 -8.14
CA GLU A 643 10.65 20.75 -7.39
C GLU A 643 11.33 19.38 -7.52
N ILE A 644 11.57 18.76 -6.36
CA ILE A 644 12.09 17.40 -6.25
C ILE A 644 11.04 16.58 -5.51
N ILE A 645 10.58 15.51 -6.12
CA ILE A 645 9.60 14.57 -5.56
C ILE A 645 10.36 13.30 -5.24
N VAL A 646 10.40 12.94 -3.95
CA VAL A 646 11.01 11.68 -3.51
C VAL A 646 9.97 10.78 -2.89
N ARG A 647 9.83 9.57 -3.42
CA ARG A 647 9.01 8.52 -2.82
C ARG A 647 9.91 7.56 -2.05
N ASP A 648 9.67 7.42 -0.76
CA ASP A 648 10.24 6.33 0.04
C ASP A 648 9.39 5.05 -0.07
N THR A 649 9.43 4.14 0.91
CA THR A 649 8.69 2.86 0.84
C THR A 649 7.25 3.02 0.40
N ASN A 650 6.53 4.02 0.94
CA ASN A 650 5.16 4.34 0.52
C ASN A 650 4.82 5.84 0.63
N ARG A 651 5.65 6.69 1.23
CA ARG A 651 5.37 8.12 1.42
C ARG A 651 6.10 8.96 0.37
N PHE A 652 5.41 9.97 -0.14
CA PHE A 652 6.01 11.00 -0.98
C PHE A 652 6.39 12.22 -0.16
N HIS A 653 7.53 12.78 -0.53
CA HIS A 653 8.07 14.02 -0.02
C HIS A 653 8.19 14.96 -1.21
N HIS A 654 7.43 16.05 -1.20
CA HIS A 654 7.49 17.09 -2.22
C HIS A 654 8.35 18.22 -1.69
N PHE A 655 9.55 18.38 -2.25
CA PHE A 655 10.48 19.42 -1.88
C PHE A 655 10.33 20.60 -2.82
N ARG A 656 10.01 21.78 -2.27
CA ARG A 656 9.80 23.03 -2.98
C ARG A 656 10.42 24.17 -2.18
N ASP A 657 11.37 24.88 -2.78
CA ASP A 657 11.98 26.09 -2.22
C ASP A 657 12.47 25.92 -0.77
N GLY A 658 13.12 24.79 -0.48
CA GLY A 658 13.65 24.50 0.86
C GLY A 658 12.65 23.93 1.86
N SER A 659 11.38 23.80 1.48
CA SER A 659 10.33 23.17 2.30
C SER A 659 9.98 21.77 1.80
N CYS A 660 9.40 20.94 2.68
CA CYS A 660 8.90 19.61 2.33
C CYS A 660 7.43 19.47 2.75
N SER A 661 6.62 18.78 1.93
CA SER A 661 5.20 18.49 2.24
C SER A 661 4.98 17.74 3.56
N CYS A 662 6.02 17.15 4.15
CA CYS A 662 5.93 16.47 5.43
C CYS A 662 5.91 17.41 6.66
N GLY A 663 6.17 18.71 6.46
CA GLY A 663 6.13 19.74 7.50
C GLY A 663 7.20 19.60 8.60
N ASP A 664 8.20 18.73 8.41
CA ASP A 664 9.22 18.39 9.41
C ASP A 664 8.65 18.01 10.77
N TYR A 665 7.46 17.40 10.80
CA TYR A 665 6.68 17.14 12.01
C TYR A 665 7.46 16.48 13.16
N CYS A 666 8.52 15.70 12.88
CA CYS A 666 9.39 15.13 13.92
C CYS A 666 10.49 16.09 14.46
N ALA A 667 10.89 17.12 13.71
CA ALA A 667 11.90 18.10 14.10
C ALA A 667 11.31 19.39 14.71
N THR A 668 10.05 19.73 14.39
CA THR A 668 9.39 20.94 14.87
C THR A 668 9.24 20.98 16.40
N VAL A 669 9.06 19.83 17.05
CA VAL A 669 8.96 19.74 18.53
C VAL A 669 10.24 20.24 19.20
N GLY A 670 11.41 19.85 18.67
CA GLY A 670 12.71 20.29 19.19
C GLY A 670 12.93 21.79 19.02
N LEU A 671 12.47 22.37 17.90
CA LEU A 671 12.55 23.82 17.65
C LEU A 671 11.64 24.62 18.59
N ILE A 672 10.44 24.11 18.86
CA ILE A 672 9.50 24.71 19.81
C ILE A 672 10.06 24.66 21.23
N GLN A 673 10.63 23.53 21.66
CA GLN A 673 11.28 23.42 22.96
C GLN A 673 12.54 24.28 23.08
N SER A 674 13.40 24.32 22.05
CA SER A 674 14.63 25.11 22.09
C SER A 674 14.36 26.62 22.13
N SER A 675 13.31 27.09 21.46
CA SER A 675 12.92 28.52 21.49
C SER A 675 12.62 29.02 22.91
N PHE A 676 11.97 28.20 23.73
CA PHE A 676 11.76 28.49 25.15
C PHE A 676 13.08 28.55 25.91
N PHE A 677 13.97 27.58 25.69
CA PHE A 677 15.27 27.51 26.37
C PHE A 677 16.16 28.71 26.08
N TRP A 678 16.18 29.20 24.83
CA TRP A 678 16.91 30.43 24.47
C TRP A 678 16.39 31.66 25.22
N GLY A 679 15.07 31.81 25.36
CA GLY A 679 14.48 32.89 26.16
C GLY A 679 14.82 32.79 27.65
N TYR A 680 14.81 31.57 28.19
CA TYR A 680 15.19 31.28 29.57
C TYR A 680 16.67 31.61 29.85
N LEU A 681 17.58 31.15 29.00
CA LEU A 681 19.02 31.32 29.21
C LEU A 681 19.44 32.80 29.13
N LEU A 682 18.88 33.54 28.16
CA LEU A 682 19.23 34.96 27.94
C LEU A 682 18.90 35.85 29.15
N THR A 683 17.92 35.45 29.96
CA THR A 683 17.37 36.28 31.04
C THR A 683 17.89 35.94 32.43
N GLN A 684 18.67 34.87 32.60
CA GLN A 684 19.29 34.52 33.89
C GLN A 684 20.21 35.64 34.43
N LEU A 685 21.11 36.15 33.59
CA LEU A 685 22.06 37.21 33.98
C LEU A 685 21.35 38.55 34.20
N ILE A 686 20.48 38.93 33.26
CA ILE A 686 19.73 40.19 33.30
C ILE A 686 18.78 40.19 34.51
N GLY A 687 18.10 39.08 34.76
CA GLY A 687 17.22 38.86 35.90
C GLY A 687 17.97 39.00 37.22
N GLY A 688 19.21 38.50 37.32
CA GLY A 688 20.07 38.68 38.49
C GLY A 688 20.44 40.14 38.74
N ILE A 689 20.84 40.87 37.69
CA ILE A 689 21.16 42.31 37.78
C ILE A 689 19.94 43.11 38.23
N TRP A 690 18.77 42.82 37.64
CA TRP A 690 17.51 43.46 38.01
C TRP A 690 17.12 43.12 39.44
N ALA A 691 17.21 41.85 39.85
CA ALA A 691 16.90 41.45 41.21
C ALA A 691 17.77 42.17 42.26
N ASN A 692 19.03 42.45 41.94
CA ASN A 692 19.90 43.27 42.78
C ASN A 692 19.49 44.76 42.81
N LYS A 693 19.11 45.36 41.67
CA LYS A 693 18.77 46.79 41.58
C LYS A 693 17.37 47.15 42.09
N ILE A 694 16.35 46.44 41.62
CA ILE A 694 14.93 46.73 41.89
C ILE A 694 14.30 45.77 42.92
N GLY A 695 15.05 44.75 43.35
CA GLY A 695 14.64 43.81 44.40
C GLY A 695 13.99 42.54 43.87
N GLY A 696 14.46 41.38 44.35
CA GLY A 696 14.02 40.07 43.86
C GLY A 696 12.51 39.81 43.96
N LYS A 697 11.79 40.37 44.94
CA LYS A 697 10.32 40.17 45.05
C LYS A 697 9.56 40.77 43.85
N LEU A 698 9.96 41.96 43.40
CA LEU A 698 9.33 42.65 42.27
C LEU A 698 9.66 41.95 40.94
N VAL A 699 10.92 41.53 40.77
CA VAL A 699 11.37 40.80 39.58
C VAL A 699 10.67 39.44 39.46
N LEU A 700 10.53 38.71 40.57
CA LEU A 700 9.80 37.44 40.59
C LEU A 700 8.31 37.64 40.27
N GLY A 701 7.66 38.65 40.85
CA GLY A 701 6.27 38.98 40.56
C GLY A 701 6.03 39.32 39.09
N PHE A 702 6.92 40.13 38.49
CA PHE A 702 6.86 40.46 37.07
C PHE A 702 7.04 39.22 36.19
N GLY A 703 8.02 38.37 36.49
CA GLY A 703 8.27 37.12 35.75
C GLY A 703 7.06 36.18 35.76
N VAL A 704 6.42 35.98 36.92
CA VAL A 704 5.24 35.12 37.07
C VAL A 704 4.03 35.66 36.30
N ILE A 705 3.76 36.97 36.38
CA ILE A 705 2.67 37.60 35.62
C ILE A 705 2.92 37.47 34.12
N TRP A 706 4.15 37.75 33.68
CA TRP A 706 4.56 37.65 32.29
C TRP A 706 4.40 36.23 31.74
N TRP A 707 4.88 35.23 32.49
CA TRP A 707 4.74 33.82 32.14
C TRP A 707 3.28 33.40 32.02
N SER A 708 2.43 33.85 32.96
CA SER A 708 1.00 33.56 32.95
C SER A 708 0.30 34.12 31.71
N VAL A 709 0.59 35.39 31.35
CA VAL A 709 0.03 36.03 30.16
C VAL A 709 0.49 35.33 28.88
N ALA A 710 1.79 35.04 28.76
CA ALA A 710 2.33 34.36 27.59
C ALA A 710 1.76 32.93 27.43
N THR A 711 1.50 32.23 28.55
CA THR A 711 0.85 30.91 28.54
C THR A 711 -0.56 30.98 27.96
N VAL A 712 -1.36 31.99 28.32
CA VAL A 712 -2.72 32.19 27.79
C VAL A 712 -2.71 32.53 26.29
N LEU A 713 -1.68 33.23 25.81
CA LEU A 713 -1.57 33.62 24.39
C LEU A 713 -0.99 32.52 23.49
N THR A 714 -0.35 31.50 24.06
CA THR A 714 0.31 30.42 23.31
C THR A 714 -0.64 29.64 22.38
N PRO A 715 -1.87 29.26 22.78
CA PRO A 715 -2.82 28.60 21.90
C PRO A 715 -3.24 29.47 20.70
N ILE A 716 -3.25 30.79 20.86
CA ILE A 716 -3.58 31.74 19.79
C ILE A 716 -2.40 31.82 18.81
N ALA A 717 -1.18 31.98 19.32
CA ALA A 717 0.04 31.99 18.49
C ALA A 717 0.21 30.70 17.68
N ALA A 718 -0.13 29.54 18.27
CA ALA A 718 -0.11 28.24 17.60
C ALA A 718 -1.07 28.15 16.40
N ARG A 719 -2.16 28.93 16.38
CA ARG A 719 -3.13 28.95 15.28
C ARG A 719 -2.74 29.88 14.13
N ILE A 720 -1.80 30.81 14.34
CA ILE A 720 -1.39 31.80 13.33
C ILE A 720 -0.35 31.20 12.40
N ASN A 721 0.84 30.87 12.91
CA ASN A 721 1.92 30.19 12.20
C ASN A 721 3.05 29.76 13.16
N LEU A 722 3.95 28.89 12.68
CA LEU A 722 5.07 28.37 13.48
C LEU A 722 6.02 29.47 14.01
N PRO A 723 6.44 30.49 13.23
CA PRO A 723 7.26 31.59 13.76
C PRO A 723 6.62 32.32 14.94
N CYS A 724 5.31 32.57 14.90
CA CYS A 724 4.59 33.23 15.98
C CYS A 724 4.59 32.38 17.25
N LEU A 725 4.42 31.05 17.12
CA LEU A 725 4.53 30.11 18.24
C LEU A 725 5.94 30.08 18.83
N LEU A 726 6.99 30.08 18.00
CA LEU A 726 8.38 30.09 18.45
C LEU A 726 8.71 31.38 19.22
N ILE A 727 8.26 32.52 18.72
CA ILE A 727 8.41 33.81 19.40
C ILE A 727 7.69 33.77 20.75
N MET A 728 6.44 33.30 20.78
CA MET A 728 5.66 33.23 22.02
C MET A 728 6.32 32.30 23.05
N ARG A 729 6.91 31.18 22.60
CA ARG A 729 7.68 30.27 23.46
C ARG A 729 8.96 30.90 24.00
N ALA A 730 9.69 31.65 23.19
CA ALA A 730 10.85 32.42 23.67
C ALA A 730 10.43 33.49 24.70
N VAL A 731 9.30 34.16 24.46
CA VAL A 731 8.72 35.14 25.40
C VAL A 731 8.30 34.50 26.72
N MET A 732 7.76 33.28 26.70
CA MET A 732 7.52 32.51 27.93
C MET A 732 8.82 32.21 28.67
N GLY A 733 9.85 31.75 27.95
CA GLY A 733 11.17 31.46 28.53
C GLY A 733 11.79 32.67 29.23
N ILE A 734 11.62 33.87 28.65
CA ILE A 734 12.06 35.14 29.25
C ILE A 734 11.43 35.38 30.63
N GLY A 735 10.13 35.11 30.78
CA GLY A 735 9.44 35.29 32.06
C GLY A 735 9.89 34.30 33.14
N GLU A 736 10.19 33.07 32.73
CA GLU A 736 10.64 32.03 33.66
C GLU A 736 12.13 32.17 34.03
N GLY A 737 12.97 32.61 33.09
CA GLY A 737 14.42 32.75 33.31
C GLY A 737 14.79 33.81 34.35
N VAL A 738 13.92 34.78 34.65
CA VAL A 738 14.15 35.76 35.73
C VAL A 738 13.78 35.23 37.13
N ALA A 739 13.04 34.12 37.24
CA ALA A 739 12.51 33.64 38.51
C ALA A 739 13.63 33.12 39.44
N MET A 740 14.54 32.31 38.91
CA MET A 740 15.59 31.70 39.71
C MET A 740 16.64 32.71 40.25
N PRO A 741 17.14 33.67 39.45
CA PRO A 741 17.98 34.77 39.96
C PRO A 741 17.26 35.64 41.00
N ALA A 742 15.96 35.91 40.80
CA ALA A 742 15.16 36.67 41.73
C ALA A 742 14.98 35.95 43.08
N MET A 743 14.72 34.64 43.05
CA MET A 743 14.68 33.80 44.25
C MET A 743 16.03 33.77 44.98
N ASN A 744 17.14 33.62 44.24
CA ASN A 744 18.47 33.65 44.84
C ASN A 744 18.78 34.99 45.52
N ASN A 745 18.38 36.11 44.91
CA ASN A 745 18.50 37.43 45.54
C ASN A 745 17.68 37.51 46.84
N ILE A 746 16.44 37.04 46.86
CA ILE A 746 15.59 37.04 48.06
C ILE A 746 16.25 36.21 49.16
N ILE A 747 16.67 34.99 48.85
CA ILE A 747 17.30 34.06 49.81
C ILE A 747 18.61 34.65 50.34
N SER A 748 19.44 35.25 49.49
CA SER A 748 20.71 35.85 49.90
C SER A 748 20.56 36.92 50.98
N LYS A 749 19.43 37.63 51.03
CA LYS A 749 19.14 38.65 52.05
C LYS A 749 18.75 38.06 53.41
N TRP A 750 18.32 36.81 53.45
CA TRP A 750 17.91 36.10 54.67
C TRP A 750 19.06 35.32 55.31
N ILE A 751 20.12 35.07 54.55
CA ILE A 751 21.24 34.22 54.97
C ILE A 751 22.46 35.09 55.31
N PRO A 752 23.04 34.94 56.52
CA PRO A 752 24.28 35.61 56.91
C PRO A 752 25.39 35.39 55.89
N VAL A 753 26.23 36.40 55.66
CA VAL A 753 27.22 36.39 54.57
C VAL A 753 28.16 35.17 54.65
N SER A 754 28.49 34.72 55.87
CA SER A 754 29.32 33.53 56.14
C SER A 754 28.67 32.19 55.77
N GLU A 755 27.34 32.14 55.65
CA GLU A 755 26.55 30.93 55.41
C GLU A 755 26.03 30.85 53.97
N ARG A 756 26.17 31.91 53.16
CA ARG A 756 25.59 32.01 51.81
C ARG A 756 26.11 30.93 50.85
N SER A 757 27.42 30.65 50.88
CA SER A 757 28.07 29.62 50.06
C SER A 757 27.58 28.22 50.43
N ARG A 758 27.37 27.92 51.72
CA ARG A 758 26.80 26.66 52.20
C ARG A 758 25.32 26.50 51.84
N ALA A 759 24.54 27.57 51.90
CA ALA A 759 23.13 27.54 51.55
C ALA A 759 22.87 27.41 50.04
N LEU A 760 23.73 27.99 49.20
CA LEU A 760 23.72 27.77 47.75
C LEU A 760 24.02 26.29 47.40
N ALA A 761 24.93 25.65 48.13
CA ALA A 761 25.23 24.23 47.98
C ALA A 761 24.05 23.31 48.40
N LEU A 762 23.31 23.69 49.45
CA LEU A 762 22.11 22.96 49.89
C LEU A 762 20.96 23.03 48.88
N LYS A 763 20.88 24.11 48.09
CA LYS A 763 19.89 24.28 47.02
C LYS A 763 20.14 23.38 45.81
N ALA A 764 21.39 23.00 45.56
CA ALA A 764 21.73 21.99 44.55
C ALA A 764 21.31 20.57 44.98
N TYR A 765 21.19 20.33 46.29
CA TYR A 765 20.79 19.04 46.86
C TYR A 765 19.28 18.85 47.02
N SER A 766 18.48 19.92 46.96
CA SER A 766 17.03 19.89 47.23
C SER A 766 16.14 19.93 45.99
N SER A 767 16.70 19.81 44.78
CA SER A 767 15.89 19.46 43.60
C SER A 767 15.37 18.03 43.82
N PRO A 768 14.05 17.81 43.89
CA PRO A 768 13.53 16.46 43.97
C PRO A 768 13.97 15.70 42.71
N ASN A 769 14.38 14.44 42.90
CA ASN A 769 14.62 13.48 41.84
C ASN A 769 13.44 13.50 40.85
N GLU A 770 13.58 14.22 39.75
CA GLU A 770 12.90 13.87 38.50
C GLU A 770 13.90 13.11 37.65
N ASP A 771 13.49 11.89 37.28
CA ASP A 771 14.22 10.89 36.49
C ASP A 771 14.68 11.43 35.12
N PHE A 772 15.73 12.24 35.10
CA PHE A 772 16.57 12.43 33.93
C PHE A 772 17.92 11.81 34.19
N GLY A 773 18.13 10.61 33.64
CA GLY A 773 19.39 9.89 33.63
C GLY A 773 20.47 10.63 32.87
N LEU A 774 21.05 11.65 33.50
CA LEU A 774 22.33 12.23 33.16
C LEU A 774 23.36 11.69 34.15
N ASN A 775 24.39 11.06 33.59
CA ASN A 775 25.50 10.46 34.31
C ASN A 775 26.13 11.44 35.31
N GLY A 776 26.59 10.92 36.44
CA GLY A 776 27.23 11.64 37.55
C GLY A 776 28.58 12.32 37.24
N GLU A 777 28.80 12.80 36.02
CA GLU A 777 29.96 13.61 35.64
C GLU A 777 29.71 15.12 35.80
N GLU A 778 28.47 15.62 35.62
CA GLU A 778 28.15 17.05 35.84
C GLU A 778 28.17 17.44 37.33
N THR A 779 27.73 16.54 38.21
CA THR A 779 27.84 16.73 39.66
C THR A 779 29.31 16.75 40.11
N ARG A 780 30.18 15.98 39.45
CA ARG A 780 31.62 15.92 39.71
C ARG A 780 32.34 17.20 39.24
N LEU A 781 32.00 17.71 38.06
CA LEU A 781 32.50 19.00 37.53
C LEU A 781 32.09 20.18 38.43
N SER A 782 30.88 20.20 38.97
CA SER A 782 30.46 21.25 39.90
C SER A 782 31.22 21.20 41.24
N TRP A 783 31.57 19.99 41.69
CA TRP A 783 32.34 19.76 42.91
C TRP A 783 33.82 20.13 42.71
N GLU A 784 34.40 19.80 41.55
CA GLU A 784 35.78 20.18 41.17
C GLU A 784 35.92 21.69 40.92
N LEU A 785 34.92 22.35 40.31
CA LEU A 785 34.88 23.82 40.19
C LEU A 785 34.72 24.51 41.55
N SER A 786 33.93 23.92 42.46
CA SER A 786 33.79 24.41 43.84
C SER A 786 35.09 24.26 44.64
N GLN A 787 35.85 23.17 44.44
CA GLN A 787 37.17 22.98 45.05
C GLN A 787 38.20 23.97 44.47
N SER A 788 38.19 24.16 43.15
CA SER A 788 39.08 25.10 42.45
C SER A 788 38.87 26.55 42.88
N LEU A 789 37.62 26.96 43.11
CA LEU A 789 37.28 28.29 43.64
C LEU A 789 37.73 28.45 45.11
N HIS A 790 37.72 27.38 45.89
CA HIS A 790 38.18 27.40 47.28
C HIS A 790 39.71 27.54 47.40
N GLU A 791 40.46 26.98 46.44
CA GLU A 791 41.92 27.16 46.33
C GLU A 791 42.29 28.58 45.87
N ILE A 792 41.51 29.19 44.95
CA ILE A 792 41.75 30.56 44.47
C ILE A 792 41.52 31.60 45.59
N ASP A 793 40.51 31.40 46.45
CA ASP A 793 40.27 32.30 47.59
C ASP A 793 41.28 32.09 48.73
N SER A 794 41.87 30.89 48.87
CA SER A 794 42.97 30.62 49.79
C SER A 794 44.29 31.29 49.37
N ILE A 795 44.50 31.51 48.07
CA ILE A 795 45.71 32.18 47.54
C ILE A 795 45.60 33.71 47.68
N LYS A 796 44.38 34.26 47.71
CA LYS A 796 44.14 35.70 47.92
C LYS A 796 44.18 36.13 49.39
N SER A 797 44.19 35.21 50.35
CA SER A 797 44.34 35.56 51.77
C SER A 797 45.79 35.48 52.27
N THR A 798 46.76 35.17 51.41
CA THR A 798 48.20 35.10 51.73
C THR A 798 49.08 36.01 50.85
N ALA A 799 48.49 36.91 50.06
CA ALA A 799 49.14 38.05 49.40
C ALA A 799 48.42 39.34 49.81
#